data_AF-A0AAV2TTI6-F1
#
_entry.id   AF-A0AAV2TTI6-F1
#
_cell.length_a   1.000
_cell.length_b   1.000
_cell.length_c   1.000
_cell.angle_alpha   90.00
_cell.angle_beta   90.00
_cell.angle_gamma   90.00
#
_symmetry.space_group_name_H-M   'P 1'
#
loop_
_entity.id
_entity.type
_entity.pdbx_description
1 polymer ?
#
loop_
_entity_poly.entity_id
_entity_poly.type
_entity_poly.pdbx_seq_one_letter_code
_entity_poly.pdbx_strand_id
1 'polypeptide(L)'
;MLSVVSSTHDTWKDLNFAELQKVLETTVVDLAANREKGDAGKTTLVQLVRDFRKTAPDEIRKAVAPILRSFQVEVDACRKRCTYAEDAYISMYKRLIDLPDPTLALSEVQNLQKRANKSVEVELEIRKLKEGNELLKAEVAELRPFESESKRLQKLVDDMNNHIESEIKTKTSRLQEESRKTVAEKEQEMAILRAEMNEKLGSMEANSLSLSKALEMAQSEVFKLKMQLDNSEGGRSSEVEILAEELEKSNAKIKSLEEKMASLENGGTTDSESVEQIAQLRANIEELTSDLAHKEAENSALSTTLTGLKEEKTHLQESMQNNINELQKSLSEMSEKLNAALTQLKDQSDYADVCRELALLRSIEFSEENSYTFGPVSDGTVTGDAAEIASEDSKRQQPLEMLLFTKNRALQNQLAQASVANDQLKADNEHLKAFETEARQQLQEQRELISLLESDLYRVQMAYNDIKKATPFPTASSTSSLSNLDPVHDQSNRMEGVMLAHAMGEKDENSPTQAESTDLSLLPIIQHQRDRFRTRAEELEQTETNLRQQLSLVQREVESVRADNVKLYEKIRFLQSYSSPLCARAGRNSTQQQQQQQRKQAGTEETGAITTSDGTSTAVHLATSDPTVIKYSQAYEAQLNPFHQFSRQERLRFVQGLPPHEKLMFRIGRVVLGDRRARLIAFLYALVLHLLIFIALYKVAYSQDTAIEAESSCLRRYADHMRSVHNQALNKP
;
A
#
# COMPACT_ATOMS: atom_id res chain seq x y z
N MET A 1 -59.38 17.11 -15.44
CA MET A 1 -58.79 18.18 -16.28
C MET A 1 -58.17 17.62 -17.55
N LEU A 2 -56.87 17.32 -17.60
CA LEU A 2 -56.13 17.05 -18.85
C LEU A 2 -56.71 15.91 -19.72
N SER A 3 -57.10 14.78 -19.11
CA SER A 3 -57.79 13.66 -19.80
C SER A 3 -59.14 14.07 -20.40
N VAL A 4 -59.91 14.94 -19.75
CA VAL A 4 -61.21 15.43 -20.25
C VAL A 4 -61.00 16.37 -21.42
N VAL A 5 -60.04 17.30 -21.33
CA VAL A 5 -59.71 18.23 -22.43
C VAL A 5 -59.20 17.47 -23.65
N SER A 6 -58.34 16.44 -23.48
CA SER A 6 -57.93 15.59 -24.60
C SER A 6 -59.12 14.83 -25.16
N SER A 7 -59.83 14.04 -24.36
CA SER A 7 -60.98 13.25 -24.84
C SER A 7 -62.06 14.10 -25.52
N THR A 8 -62.22 15.36 -25.13
CA THR A 8 -63.12 16.31 -25.80
C THR A 8 -62.53 16.81 -27.12
N HIS A 9 -61.26 17.24 -27.15
CA HIS A 9 -60.56 17.60 -28.38
C HIS A 9 -60.60 16.46 -29.41
N ASP A 10 -60.31 15.24 -28.95
CA ASP A 10 -60.17 14.06 -29.77
C ASP A 10 -61.54 13.64 -30.35
N THR A 11 -62.63 13.69 -29.56
CA THR A 11 -63.99 13.44 -30.09
C THR A 11 -64.51 14.52 -31.05
N TRP A 12 -64.20 15.81 -30.84
CA TRP A 12 -64.57 16.87 -31.81
C TRP A 12 -63.79 16.78 -33.12
N LYS A 13 -62.51 16.39 -33.04
CA LYS A 13 -61.66 16.11 -34.20
C LYS A 13 -62.19 14.91 -35.01
N ASP A 14 -62.54 13.81 -34.33
CA ASP A 14 -63.07 12.60 -34.97
C ASP A 14 -64.49 12.81 -35.56
N LEU A 15 -65.27 13.74 -35.00
CA LEU A 15 -66.56 14.19 -35.55
C LEU A 15 -66.43 14.96 -36.88
N ASN A 16 -65.24 15.50 -37.18
CA ASN A 16 -64.93 16.34 -38.35
C ASN A 16 -66.02 17.40 -38.63
N PHE A 17 -66.15 18.38 -37.73
CA PHE A 17 -67.31 19.29 -37.72
C PHE A 17 -67.55 20.05 -39.04
N ALA A 18 -66.48 20.38 -39.79
CA ALA A 18 -66.59 21.01 -41.11
C ALA A 18 -67.21 20.08 -42.19
N GLU A 19 -66.94 18.77 -42.12
CA GLU A 19 -67.59 17.78 -43.00
C GLU A 19 -69.05 17.56 -42.59
N LEU A 20 -69.35 17.52 -41.29
CA LEU A 20 -70.72 17.50 -40.79
C LEU A 20 -71.51 18.73 -41.26
N GLN A 21 -70.95 19.94 -41.17
CA GLN A 21 -71.56 21.16 -41.69
C GLN A 21 -71.88 21.05 -43.19
N LYS A 22 -70.94 20.57 -44.01
CA LYS A 22 -71.15 20.35 -45.46
C LYS A 22 -72.26 19.33 -45.77
N VAL A 23 -72.38 18.26 -44.97
CA VAL A 23 -73.48 17.27 -45.10
C VAL A 23 -74.82 17.91 -44.71
N LEU A 24 -74.84 18.68 -43.62
CA LEU A 24 -76.02 19.44 -43.16
C LEU A 24 -76.48 20.48 -44.20
N GLU A 25 -75.56 21.18 -44.88
CA GLU A 25 -75.88 22.10 -46.00
C GLU A 25 -76.46 21.36 -47.20
N THR A 26 -75.76 20.32 -47.69
CA THR A 26 -76.14 19.59 -48.90
C THR A 26 -77.55 19.01 -48.76
N THR A 27 -77.85 18.41 -47.61
CA THR A 27 -79.18 17.84 -47.34
C THR A 27 -80.27 18.89 -47.21
N VAL A 28 -80.00 20.12 -46.71
CA VAL A 28 -80.99 21.22 -46.76
C VAL A 28 -81.29 21.66 -48.18
N VAL A 29 -80.30 21.67 -49.08
CA VAL A 29 -80.53 21.93 -50.52
C VAL A 29 -81.39 20.83 -51.15
N ASP A 30 -81.11 19.56 -50.86
CA ASP A 30 -81.93 18.44 -51.32
C ASP A 30 -83.37 18.48 -50.77
N LEU A 31 -83.55 18.83 -49.49
CA LEU A 31 -84.87 19.00 -48.87
C LEU A 31 -85.65 20.15 -49.54
N ALA A 32 -85.00 21.27 -49.88
CA ALA A 32 -85.62 22.36 -50.61
C ALA A 32 -86.06 21.93 -52.02
N ALA A 33 -85.20 21.23 -52.76
CA ALA A 33 -85.53 20.69 -54.09
C ALA A 33 -86.64 19.63 -54.03
N ASN A 34 -86.72 18.85 -52.96
CA ASN A 34 -87.77 17.85 -52.76
C ASN A 34 -89.11 18.47 -52.31
N ARG A 35 -89.09 19.58 -51.56
CA ARG A 35 -90.28 20.41 -51.29
C ARG A 35 -90.90 20.91 -52.58
N GLU A 36 -90.11 21.52 -53.47
CA GLU A 36 -90.59 22.02 -54.77
C GLU A 36 -91.20 20.91 -55.64
N LYS A 37 -90.52 19.76 -55.75
CA LYS A 37 -91.06 18.56 -56.45
C LYS A 37 -92.36 18.07 -55.81
N GLY A 38 -92.47 18.08 -54.48
CA GLY A 38 -93.67 17.68 -53.74
C GLY A 38 -94.85 18.64 -53.95
N ASP A 39 -94.59 19.94 -54.11
CA ASP A 39 -95.60 20.93 -54.47
C ASP A 39 -96.05 20.79 -55.92
N ALA A 40 -95.12 20.70 -56.88
CA ALA A 40 -95.44 20.46 -58.29
C ALA A 40 -96.19 19.13 -58.51
N GLY A 41 -95.82 18.09 -57.76
CA GLY A 41 -96.53 16.82 -57.73
C GLY A 41 -97.97 16.96 -57.21
N LYS A 42 -98.17 17.71 -56.11
CA LYS A 42 -99.50 17.97 -55.56
C LYS A 42 -100.37 18.78 -56.52
N THR A 43 -99.85 19.83 -57.18
CA THR A 43 -100.63 20.59 -58.17
C THR A 43 -101.02 19.74 -59.36
N THR A 44 -100.11 18.88 -59.85
CA THR A 44 -100.38 17.94 -60.95
C THR A 44 -101.47 16.94 -60.57
N LEU A 45 -101.39 16.33 -59.37
CA LEU A 45 -102.41 15.40 -58.88
C LEU A 45 -103.79 16.07 -58.73
N VAL A 46 -103.84 17.30 -58.20
CA VAL A 46 -105.08 18.08 -58.10
C VAL A 46 -105.68 18.40 -59.46
N GLN A 47 -104.85 18.66 -60.49
CA GLN A 47 -105.33 18.84 -61.86
C GLN A 47 -105.87 17.54 -62.45
N LEU A 48 -105.15 16.43 -62.35
CA LEU A 48 -105.61 15.11 -62.82
C LEU A 48 -106.95 14.71 -62.17
N VAL A 49 -107.10 14.91 -60.87
CA VAL A 49 -108.37 14.63 -60.14
C VAL A 49 -109.49 15.58 -60.57
N ARG A 50 -109.18 16.85 -60.87
CA ARG A 50 -110.16 17.83 -61.40
C ARG A 50 -110.64 17.42 -62.79
N ASP A 51 -109.73 16.99 -63.66
CA ASP A 51 -110.06 16.67 -65.05
C ASP A 51 -110.75 15.30 -65.17
N PHE A 52 -110.36 14.29 -64.36
CA PHE A 52 -111.12 13.05 -64.18
C PHE A 52 -112.57 13.32 -63.74
N ARG A 53 -112.80 14.25 -62.80
CA ARG A 53 -114.16 14.61 -62.36
C ARG A 53 -115.02 15.20 -63.49
N LYS A 54 -114.42 15.91 -64.46
CA LYS A 54 -115.11 16.45 -65.64
C LYS A 54 -115.45 15.35 -66.66
N THR A 55 -114.51 14.45 -66.94
CA THR A 55 -114.61 13.49 -68.06
C THR A 55 -115.30 12.16 -67.70
N ALA A 56 -115.28 11.75 -66.44
CA ALA A 56 -115.81 10.43 -66.03
C ALA A 56 -117.36 10.36 -66.01
N PRO A 57 -117.95 9.21 -66.40
CA PRO A 57 -119.37 8.90 -66.14
C PRO A 57 -119.74 8.97 -64.66
N ASP A 58 -121.00 9.29 -64.36
CA ASP A 58 -121.42 9.63 -63.00
C ASP A 58 -121.43 8.44 -62.01
N GLU A 59 -121.69 7.22 -62.50
CA GLU A 59 -121.59 6.00 -61.70
C GLU A 59 -120.16 5.72 -61.24
N ILE A 60 -119.20 5.83 -62.17
CA ILE A 60 -117.75 5.71 -61.88
C ILE A 60 -117.32 6.84 -60.94
N ARG A 61 -117.79 8.07 -61.18
CA ARG A 61 -117.53 9.22 -60.29
C ARG A 61 -118.00 8.94 -58.85
N LYS A 62 -119.18 8.33 -58.66
CA LYS A 62 -119.71 7.94 -57.34
C LYS A 62 -118.89 6.83 -56.68
N ALA A 63 -118.54 5.78 -57.41
CA ALA A 63 -117.76 4.65 -56.90
C ALA A 63 -116.31 5.05 -56.49
N VAL A 64 -115.69 5.96 -57.25
CA VAL A 64 -114.29 6.40 -57.03
C VAL A 64 -114.19 7.58 -56.03
N ALA A 65 -115.28 8.32 -55.77
CA ALA A 65 -115.31 9.43 -54.81
C ALA A 65 -114.94 9.11 -53.33
N PRO A 66 -115.23 7.94 -52.74
CA PRO A 66 -114.67 7.58 -51.41
C PRO A 66 -113.17 7.27 -51.48
N ILE A 67 -112.72 6.56 -52.52
CA ILE A 67 -111.32 6.16 -52.72
C ILE A 67 -110.42 7.40 -52.91
N LEU A 68 -110.85 8.36 -53.72
CA LEU A 68 -110.15 9.64 -53.87
C LEU A 68 -110.10 10.45 -52.55
N ARG A 69 -111.07 10.28 -51.65
CA ARG A 69 -111.05 10.94 -50.34
C ARG A 69 -110.09 10.28 -49.36
N SER A 70 -110.01 8.94 -49.31
CA SER A 70 -109.02 8.27 -48.46
C SER A 70 -107.60 8.52 -48.95
N PHE A 71 -107.33 8.45 -50.25
CA PHE A 71 -106.03 8.83 -50.82
C PHE A 71 -105.69 10.31 -50.57
N GLN A 72 -106.66 11.24 -50.67
CA GLN A 72 -106.40 12.64 -50.34
C GLN A 72 -106.01 12.81 -48.86
N VAL A 73 -106.73 12.16 -47.93
CA VAL A 73 -106.43 12.23 -46.50
C VAL A 73 -105.04 11.68 -46.19
N GLU A 74 -104.65 10.53 -46.75
CA GLU A 74 -103.31 9.98 -46.50
C GLU A 74 -102.21 10.80 -47.18
N VAL A 75 -102.41 11.33 -48.39
CA VAL A 75 -101.43 12.22 -49.05
C VAL A 75 -101.24 13.52 -48.25
N ASP A 76 -102.31 14.13 -47.74
CA ASP A 76 -102.22 15.33 -46.89
C ASP A 76 -101.65 15.01 -45.49
N ALA A 77 -101.87 13.80 -44.94
CA ALA A 77 -101.28 13.37 -43.68
C ALA A 77 -99.78 13.03 -43.82
N CYS A 78 -99.40 12.31 -44.88
CA CYS A 78 -98.01 12.04 -45.25
C CYS A 78 -97.25 13.35 -45.47
N ARG A 79 -97.79 14.29 -46.26
CA ARG A 79 -97.18 15.62 -46.47
C ARG A 79 -97.01 16.40 -45.16
N LYS A 80 -97.96 16.33 -44.22
CA LYS A 80 -97.80 16.93 -42.88
C LYS A 80 -96.65 16.31 -42.09
N ARG A 81 -96.45 14.99 -42.17
CA ARG A 81 -95.32 14.29 -41.55
C ARG A 81 -93.98 14.71 -42.19
N CYS A 82 -93.91 14.78 -43.53
CA CYS A 82 -92.73 15.27 -44.25
C CYS A 82 -92.39 16.72 -43.86
N THR A 83 -93.35 17.65 -43.95
CA THR A 83 -93.13 19.06 -43.60
C THR A 83 -92.67 19.26 -42.16
N TYR A 84 -93.22 18.51 -41.20
CA TYR A 84 -92.75 18.53 -39.82
C TYR A 84 -91.31 18.03 -39.66
N ALA A 85 -90.94 16.92 -40.32
CA ALA A 85 -89.58 16.38 -40.26
C ALA A 85 -88.56 17.31 -40.93
N GLU A 86 -88.92 17.89 -42.09
CA GLU A 86 -88.14 18.89 -42.81
C GLU A 86 -87.94 20.17 -41.97
N ASP A 87 -89.00 20.71 -41.35
CA ASP A 87 -88.91 21.93 -40.53
C ASP A 87 -88.12 21.68 -39.23
N ALA A 88 -88.24 20.50 -38.62
CA ALA A 88 -87.40 20.08 -37.50
C ALA A 88 -85.93 19.99 -37.92
N TYR A 89 -85.64 19.40 -39.08
CA TYR A 89 -84.28 19.32 -39.63
C TYR A 89 -83.68 20.70 -39.90
N ILE A 90 -84.44 21.58 -40.59
CA ILE A 90 -84.06 22.96 -40.86
C ILE A 90 -83.85 23.75 -39.56
N SER A 91 -84.62 23.46 -38.49
CA SER A 91 -84.41 24.06 -37.17
C SER A 91 -83.18 23.54 -36.43
N MET A 92 -82.66 22.35 -36.76
CA MET A 92 -81.37 21.87 -36.27
C MET A 92 -80.21 22.46 -37.09
N TYR A 93 -80.30 22.41 -38.42
CA TYR A 93 -79.34 23.02 -39.35
C TYR A 93 -79.01 24.48 -38.97
N LYS A 94 -80.05 25.31 -38.81
CA LYS A 94 -79.92 26.74 -38.43
C LYS A 94 -79.27 27.00 -37.07
N ARG A 95 -79.04 25.97 -36.24
CA ARG A 95 -78.33 26.09 -34.95
C ARG A 95 -76.90 25.54 -35.01
N LEU A 96 -76.56 24.79 -36.06
CA LEU A 96 -75.28 24.10 -36.20
C LEU A 96 -74.39 24.73 -37.28
N ILE A 97 -74.96 25.35 -38.31
CA ILE A 97 -74.18 25.93 -39.41
C ILE A 97 -73.43 27.21 -39.00
N ASP A 98 -74.02 28.05 -38.14
CA ASP A 98 -73.40 29.30 -37.67
C ASP A 98 -72.38 29.09 -36.53
N LEU A 99 -72.12 27.85 -36.10
CA LEU A 99 -71.14 27.54 -35.06
C LEU A 99 -69.72 27.44 -35.63
N PRO A 100 -68.69 27.99 -34.96
CA PRO A 100 -67.30 27.73 -35.29
C PRO A 100 -66.86 26.34 -34.80
N ASP A 101 -65.94 25.70 -35.51
CA ASP A 101 -65.31 24.44 -35.08
C ASP A 101 -64.49 24.65 -33.79
N PRO A 102 -64.83 23.99 -32.66
CA PRO A 102 -64.12 24.14 -31.40
C PRO A 102 -62.75 23.45 -31.38
N THR A 103 -62.43 22.59 -32.35
CA THR A 103 -61.23 21.72 -32.34
C THR A 103 -59.93 22.51 -32.19
N LEU A 104 -59.79 23.63 -32.91
CA LEU A 104 -58.60 24.50 -32.80
C LEU A 104 -58.46 25.09 -31.39
N ALA A 105 -59.53 25.67 -30.83
CA ALA A 105 -59.51 26.25 -29.49
C ALA A 105 -59.27 25.18 -28.40
N LEU A 106 -59.84 23.98 -28.56
CA LEU A 106 -59.56 22.85 -27.67
C LEU A 106 -58.09 22.41 -27.75
N SER A 107 -57.47 22.44 -28.93
CA SER A 107 -56.04 22.14 -29.10
C SER A 107 -55.14 23.19 -28.43
N GLU A 108 -55.50 24.48 -28.51
CA GLU A 108 -54.79 25.55 -27.81
C GLU A 108 -54.91 25.41 -26.29
N VAL A 109 -56.11 25.12 -25.77
CA VAL A 109 -56.32 24.85 -24.33
C VAL A 109 -55.55 23.61 -23.88
N GLN A 110 -55.51 22.54 -24.68
CA GLN A 110 -54.70 21.34 -24.39
C GLN A 110 -53.20 21.69 -24.32
N ASN A 111 -52.71 22.55 -25.23
CA ASN A 111 -51.31 22.99 -25.25
C ASN A 111 -50.97 23.99 -24.13
N LEU A 112 -51.88 24.89 -23.77
CA LEU A 112 -51.75 25.78 -22.61
C LEU A 112 -51.73 24.98 -21.31
N GLN A 113 -52.59 23.95 -21.15
CA GLN A 113 -52.57 23.06 -20.00
C GLN A 113 -51.25 22.25 -19.91
N LYS A 114 -50.74 21.73 -21.04
CA LYS A 114 -49.41 21.09 -21.09
C LYS A 114 -48.29 22.04 -20.66
N ARG A 115 -48.34 23.31 -21.07
CA ARG A 115 -47.38 24.36 -20.65
C ARG A 115 -47.51 24.72 -19.16
N ALA A 116 -48.73 24.84 -18.65
CA ALA A 116 -49.00 25.14 -17.25
C ALA A 116 -48.48 24.04 -16.32
N ASN A 117 -48.71 22.77 -16.66
CA ASN A 117 -48.15 21.63 -15.92
C ASN A 117 -46.61 21.69 -15.85
N LYS A 118 -45.94 21.99 -16.97
CA LYS A 118 -44.47 22.15 -17.01
C LYS A 118 -43.98 23.35 -16.19
N SER A 119 -44.74 24.45 -16.10
CA SER A 119 -44.42 25.56 -15.20
C SER A 119 -44.41 25.12 -13.74
N VAL A 120 -45.45 24.40 -13.30
CA VAL A 120 -45.57 23.90 -11.93
C VAL A 120 -44.44 22.91 -11.58
N GLU A 121 -44.06 22.06 -12.54
CA GLU A 121 -42.92 21.12 -12.40
C GLU A 121 -41.59 21.87 -12.20
N VAL A 122 -41.30 22.86 -13.05
CA VAL A 122 -40.11 23.72 -12.93
C VAL A 122 -40.15 24.59 -11.67
N GLU A 123 -41.31 25.06 -11.23
CA GLU A 123 -41.46 25.80 -9.96
C GLU A 123 -41.22 24.91 -8.73
N LEU A 124 -41.57 23.62 -8.80
CA LEU A 124 -41.24 22.63 -7.78
C LEU A 124 -39.74 22.32 -7.74
N GLU A 125 -39.09 22.21 -8.91
CA GLU A 125 -37.63 22.06 -8.99
C GLU A 125 -36.88 23.29 -8.47
N ILE A 126 -37.26 24.50 -8.90
CA ILE A 126 -36.69 25.77 -8.40
C ILE A 126 -36.87 25.90 -6.87
N ARG A 127 -37.98 25.42 -6.31
CA ARG A 127 -38.19 25.38 -4.85
C ARG A 127 -37.20 24.43 -4.17
N LYS A 128 -37.09 23.18 -4.64
CA LYS A 128 -36.11 22.20 -4.11
C LYS A 128 -34.66 22.70 -4.21
N LEU A 129 -34.30 23.32 -5.33
CA LEU A 129 -32.97 23.89 -5.55
C LEU A 129 -32.70 25.07 -4.60
N LYS A 130 -33.70 25.91 -4.29
CA LYS A 130 -33.58 26.97 -3.27
C LYS A 130 -33.42 26.40 -1.86
N GLU A 131 -34.26 25.42 -1.49
CA GLU A 131 -34.17 24.73 -0.20
C GLU A 131 -32.79 24.08 0.00
N GLY A 132 -32.28 23.36 -1.00
CA GLY A 132 -30.92 22.81 -1.00
C GLY A 132 -29.82 23.88 -0.90
N ASN A 133 -29.98 25.03 -1.56
CA ASN A 133 -29.04 26.15 -1.45
C ASN A 133 -29.04 26.79 -0.05
N GLU A 134 -30.19 26.93 0.61
CA GLU A 134 -30.23 27.45 1.99
C GLU A 134 -29.66 26.44 3.00
N LEU A 135 -29.88 25.14 2.80
CA LEU A 135 -29.23 24.09 3.61
C LEU A 135 -27.70 24.12 3.45
N LEU A 136 -27.18 24.19 2.22
CA LEU A 136 -25.73 24.30 1.96
C LEU A 136 -25.13 25.61 2.54
N LYS A 137 -25.88 26.72 2.52
CA LYS A 137 -25.46 27.97 3.19
C LYS A 137 -25.43 27.83 4.71
N ALA A 138 -26.36 27.09 5.31
CA ALA A 138 -26.38 26.82 6.74
C ALA A 138 -25.18 25.95 7.14
N GLU A 139 -24.91 24.86 6.42
CA GLU A 139 -23.73 24.01 6.61
C GLU A 139 -22.42 24.82 6.48
N VAL A 140 -22.29 25.65 5.44
CA VAL A 140 -21.14 26.57 5.28
C VAL A 140 -21.05 27.59 6.43
N ALA A 141 -22.17 28.02 7.01
CA ALA A 141 -22.16 28.91 8.18
C ALA A 141 -21.73 28.18 9.47
N GLU A 142 -22.12 26.91 9.64
CA GLU A 142 -21.68 26.05 10.75
C GLU A 142 -20.20 25.65 10.64
N LEU A 143 -19.64 25.57 9.43
CA LEU A 143 -18.22 25.27 9.21
C LEU A 143 -17.28 26.46 9.48
N ARG A 144 -17.75 27.72 9.36
CA ARG A 144 -16.95 28.94 9.64
C ARG A 144 -16.29 29.00 11.03
N PRO A 145 -16.95 28.68 12.16
CA PRO A 145 -16.28 28.66 13.45
C PRO A 145 -15.12 27.66 13.48
N PHE A 146 -15.29 26.46 12.92
CA PHE A 146 -14.22 25.47 12.82
C PHE A 146 -13.06 25.94 11.92
N GLU A 147 -13.34 26.63 10.82
CA GLU A 147 -12.31 27.27 9.97
C GLU A 147 -11.53 28.34 10.76
N SER A 148 -12.22 29.15 11.56
CA SER A 148 -11.60 30.20 12.38
C SER A 148 -10.74 29.63 13.52
N GLU A 149 -11.19 28.55 14.15
CA GLU A 149 -10.46 27.85 15.20
C GLU A 149 -9.26 27.08 14.64
N SER A 150 -9.41 26.45 13.47
CA SER A 150 -8.30 25.85 12.72
C SER A 150 -7.21 26.88 12.40
N LYS A 151 -7.59 28.09 11.95
CA LYS A 151 -6.65 29.21 11.74
C LYS A 151 -6.00 29.69 13.04
N ARG A 152 -6.72 29.69 14.17
CA ARG A 152 -6.18 30.04 15.49
C ARG A 152 -5.15 29.01 15.98
N LEU A 153 -5.45 27.72 15.81
CA LEU A 153 -4.57 26.61 16.17
C LEU A 153 -3.33 26.54 15.26
N GLN A 154 -3.49 26.74 13.94
CA GLN A 154 -2.37 26.84 13.01
C GLN A 154 -1.42 27.97 13.42
N LYS A 155 -1.95 29.16 13.71
CA LYS A 155 -1.11 30.28 14.17
C LYS A 155 -0.38 29.94 15.48
N LEU A 156 -1.03 29.27 16.44
CA LEU A 156 -0.37 28.86 17.67
C LEU A 156 0.78 27.86 17.41
N VAL A 157 0.60 26.93 16.49
CA VAL A 157 1.66 26.00 16.04
C VAL A 157 2.79 26.76 15.35
N ASP A 158 2.49 27.74 14.50
CA ASP A 158 3.50 28.58 13.84
C ASP A 158 4.27 29.43 14.86
N ASP A 159 3.59 30.09 15.80
CA ASP A 159 4.20 30.88 16.88
C ASP A 159 5.09 29.99 17.78
N MET A 160 4.69 28.75 18.09
CA MET A 160 5.51 27.78 18.82
C MET A 160 6.72 27.29 18.01
N ASN A 161 6.55 26.98 16.72
CA ASN A 161 7.65 26.58 15.85
C ASN A 161 8.70 27.69 15.71
N ASN A 162 8.27 28.94 15.53
CA ASN A 162 9.14 30.12 15.48
C ASN A 162 9.91 30.30 16.81
N HIS A 163 9.28 30.05 17.95
CA HIS A 163 9.95 30.10 19.26
C HIS A 163 11.02 29.00 19.40
N ILE A 164 10.70 27.76 19.03
CA ILE A 164 11.63 26.62 19.06
C ILE A 164 12.80 26.84 18.09
N GLU A 165 12.55 27.33 16.87
CA GLU A 165 13.62 27.63 15.90
C GLU A 165 14.52 28.78 16.39
N SER A 166 13.95 29.79 17.06
CA SER A 166 14.73 30.83 17.73
C SER A 166 15.57 30.27 18.89
N GLU A 167 15.02 29.39 19.73
CA GLU A 167 15.77 28.73 20.79
C GLU A 167 16.95 27.92 20.23
N ILE A 168 16.69 27.03 19.26
CA ILE A 168 17.71 26.22 18.59
C ILE A 168 18.79 27.14 18.02
N LYS A 169 18.42 28.17 17.26
CA LYS A 169 19.37 29.13 16.70
C LYS A 169 20.25 29.79 17.77
N THR A 170 19.71 30.17 18.93
CA THR A 170 20.53 30.73 20.03
C THR A 170 21.44 29.68 20.68
N LYS A 171 20.96 28.45 20.88
CA LYS A 171 21.73 27.33 21.44
C LYS A 171 22.88 26.93 20.51
N THR A 172 22.62 26.75 19.21
CA THR A 172 23.63 26.48 18.17
C THR A 172 24.64 27.62 18.08
N SER A 173 24.20 28.89 18.08
CA SER A 173 25.13 30.04 18.04
C SER A 173 26.08 30.05 19.25
N ARG A 174 25.55 29.77 20.44
CA ARG A 174 26.34 29.71 21.68
C ARG A 174 27.32 28.54 21.68
N LEU A 175 26.89 27.34 21.29
CA LEU A 175 27.76 26.17 21.16
C LEU A 175 28.86 26.37 20.10
N GLN A 176 28.53 27.05 18.99
CA GLN A 176 29.51 27.42 17.96
C GLN A 176 30.54 28.43 18.49
N GLU A 177 30.13 29.42 19.29
CA GLU A 177 31.04 30.38 19.92
C GLU A 177 31.94 29.72 20.98
N GLU A 178 31.39 28.82 21.80
CA GLU A 178 32.12 28.05 22.81
C GLU A 178 33.10 27.05 22.18
N SER A 179 32.69 26.35 21.11
CA SER A 179 33.58 25.51 20.30
C SER A 179 34.69 26.33 19.62
N ARG A 180 34.36 27.49 19.05
CA ARG A 180 35.36 28.39 18.46
C ARG A 180 36.36 28.89 19.50
N LYS A 181 35.91 29.20 20.72
CA LYS A 181 36.77 29.63 21.84
C LYS A 181 37.72 28.51 22.27
N THR A 182 37.22 27.30 22.48
CA THR A 182 38.07 26.15 22.88
C THR A 182 39.06 25.75 21.79
N VAL A 183 38.69 25.86 20.50
CA VAL A 183 39.64 25.70 19.38
C VAL A 183 40.73 26.78 19.43
N ALA A 184 40.37 28.06 19.58
CA ALA A 184 41.35 29.15 19.65
C ALA A 184 42.31 29.03 20.86
N GLU A 185 41.80 28.59 22.02
CA GLU A 185 42.61 28.30 23.21
C GLU A 185 43.59 27.15 22.96
N LYS A 186 43.16 26.08 22.27
CA LYS A 186 44.03 24.96 21.89
C LYS A 186 45.04 25.31 20.79
N GLU A 187 44.67 26.17 19.84
CA GLU A 187 45.61 26.72 18.84
C GLU A 187 46.68 27.58 19.52
N GLN A 188 46.32 28.39 20.52
CA GLN A 188 47.26 29.19 21.30
C GLN A 188 48.21 28.31 22.14
N GLU A 189 47.68 27.29 22.84
CA GLU A 189 48.48 26.33 23.61
C GLU A 189 49.48 25.58 22.72
N MET A 190 49.03 25.11 21.55
CA MET A 190 49.90 24.46 20.56
C MET A 190 50.91 25.42 19.93
N ALA A 191 50.59 26.71 19.79
CA ALA A 191 51.55 27.72 19.31
C ALA A 191 52.66 27.99 20.34
N ILE A 192 52.30 28.09 21.63
CA ILE A 192 53.27 28.24 22.73
C ILE A 192 54.19 27.01 22.81
N LEU A 193 53.62 25.80 22.81
CA LEU A 193 54.39 24.56 22.87
C LEU A 193 55.34 24.40 21.66
N ARG A 194 54.92 24.82 20.46
CA ARG A 194 55.78 24.88 19.26
C ARG A 194 56.92 25.89 19.42
N ALA A 195 56.67 27.06 19.99
CA ALA A 195 57.70 28.06 20.25
C ALA A 195 58.75 27.54 21.26
N GLU A 196 58.31 26.96 22.38
CA GLU A 196 59.20 26.32 23.36
C GLU A 196 60.01 25.18 22.75
N MET A 197 59.40 24.33 21.93
CA MET A 197 60.09 23.23 21.27
C MET A 197 61.16 23.76 20.30
N ASN A 198 60.86 24.83 19.57
CA ASN A 198 61.80 25.45 18.63
C ASN A 198 62.96 26.14 19.37
N GLU A 199 62.72 26.77 20.51
CA GLU A 199 63.78 27.33 21.38
C GLU A 199 64.66 26.22 21.96
N LYS A 200 64.06 25.14 22.48
CA LYS A 200 64.78 23.94 22.97
C LYS A 200 65.63 23.32 21.86
N LEU A 201 65.09 23.18 20.64
CA LEU A 201 65.83 22.69 19.47
C LEU A 201 67.01 23.61 19.12
N GLY A 202 66.79 24.92 19.00
CA GLY A 202 67.87 25.88 18.71
C GLY A 202 68.98 25.90 19.78
N SER A 203 68.62 25.70 21.05
CA SER A 203 69.62 25.58 22.13
C SER A 203 70.40 24.25 22.05
N MET A 204 69.76 23.14 21.65
CA MET A 204 70.44 21.86 21.40
C MET A 204 71.35 21.93 20.16
N GLU A 205 70.92 22.60 19.09
CA GLU A 205 71.74 22.85 17.90
C GLU A 205 72.97 23.70 18.23
N ALA A 206 72.81 24.79 18.99
CA ALA A 206 73.91 25.62 19.47
C ALA A 206 74.90 24.84 20.36
N ASN A 207 74.39 24.00 21.27
CA ASN A 207 75.22 23.12 22.10
C ASN A 207 75.95 22.06 21.26
N SER A 208 75.31 21.48 20.25
CA SER A 208 75.90 20.50 19.33
C SER A 208 77.01 21.14 18.48
N LEU A 209 76.80 22.33 17.94
CA LEU A 209 77.80 23.11 17.23
C LEU A 209 78.98 23.48 18.14
N SER A 210 78.72 23.87 19.40
CA SER A 210 79.77 24.16 20.36
C SER A 210 80.59 22.92 20.73
N LEU A 211 79.94 21.76 20.90
CA LEU A 211 80.62 20.49 21.18
C LEU A 211 81.43 20.01 19.97
N SER A 212 80.90 20.13 18.75
CA SER A 212 81.60 19.81 17.51
C SER A 212 82.85 20.68 17.33
N LYS A 213 82.75 21.99 17.59
CA LYS A 213 83.90 22.91 17.58
C LYS A 213 84.93 22.60 18.67
N ALA A 214 84.48 22.24 19.88
CA ALA A 214 85.38 21.84 20.95
C ALA A 214 86.12 20.54 20.62
N LEU A 215 85.45 19.60 19.95
CA LEU A 215 86.03 18.35 19.45
C LEU A 215 87.03 18.60 18.32
N GLU A 216 86.74 19.48 17.36
CA GLU A 216 87.68 19.92 16.32
C GLU A 216 88.93 20.58 16.92
N MET A 217 88.75 21.47 17.89
CA MET A 217 89.86 22.08 18.63
C MET A 217 90.70 21.03 19.36
N ALA A 218 90.07 20.10 20.09
CA ALA A 218 90.76 19.01 20.79
C ALA A 218 91.52 18.07 19.83
N GLN A 219 90.93 17.74 18.67
CA GLN A 219 91.62 17.00 17.61
C GLN A 219 92.84 17.77 17.08
N SER A 220 92.74 19.09 16.93
CA SER A 220 93.86 19.92 16.50
C SER A 220 95.00 19.99 17.54
N GLU A 221 94.69 20.03 18.83
CA GLU A 221 95.70 19.97 19.90
C GLU A 221 96.33 18.58 20.01
N VAL A 222 95.55 17.50 19.90
CA VAL A 222 96.08 16.13 19.84
C VAL A 222 96.99 15.95 18.62
N PHE A 223 96.67 16.54 17.47
CA PHE A 223 97.54 16.53 16.29
C PHE A 223 98.84 17.30 16.51
N LYS A 224 98.80 18.49 17.14
CA LYS A 224 100.01 19.26 17.52
C LYS A 224 100.88 18.49 18.51
N LEU A 225 100.29 17.95 19.58
CA LEU A 225 100.99 17.20 20.61
C LEU A 225 101.61 15.92 20.02
N LYS A 226 100.89 15.23 19.12
CA LYS A 226 101.46 14.11 18.37
C LYS A 226 102.64 14.56 17.51
N MET A 227 102.52 15.63 16.73
CA MET A 227 103.64 16.13 15.92
C MET A 227 104.83 16.61 16.75
N GLN A 228 104.61 17.09 17.98
CA GLN A 228 105.68 17.39 18.93
C GLN A 228 106.32 16.12 19.51
N LEU A 229 105.53 15.08 19.77
CA LEU A 229 106.04 13.76 20.19
C LEU A 229 106.84 13.12 19.06
N ASP A 230 106.27 12.99 17.85
CA ASP A 230 106.92 12.43 16.66
C ASP A 230 108.25 13.16 16.37
N ASN A 231 108.29 14.50 16.46
CA ASN A 231 109.53 15.28 16.34
C ASN A 231 110.52 15.06 17.50
N SER A 232 110.03 14.89 18.74
CA SER A 232 110.88 14.63 19.90
C SER A 232 111.42 13.20 19.92
N GLU A 233 110.70 12.24 19.35
CA GLU A 233 111.14 10.86 19.14
C GLU A 233 112.16 10.79 18.00
N GLY A 234 111.91 11.48 16.88
CA GLY A 234 112.92 11.63 15.81
C GLY A 234 114.19 12.32 16.31
N GLY A 235 114.06 13.39 17.10
CA GLY A 235 115.17 14.08 17.76
C GLY A 235 115.97 13.13 18.67
N ARG A 236 115.29 12.47 19.62
CA ARG A 236 115.93 11.46 20.50
C ARG A 236 116.53 10.29 19.73
N SER A 237 115.93 9.86 18.62
CA SER A 237 116.48 8.81 17.77
C SER A 237 117.80 9.25 17.15
N SER A 238 117.88 10.49 16.65
CA SER A 238 119.14 11.05 16.12
C SER A 238 120.19 11.31 17.22
N GLU A 239 119.76 11.67 18.44
CA GLU A 239 120.63 11.79 19.60
C GLU A 239 121.21 10.43 20.02
N VAL A 240 120.36 9.39 20.07
CA VAL A 240 120.77 8.00 20.33
C VAL A 240 121.66 7.44 19.22
N GLU A 241 121.43 7.80 17.95
CA GLU A 241 122.28 7.42 16.81
C GLU A 241 123.67 8.08 16.90
N ILE A 242 123.75 9.37 17.21
CA ILE A 242 125.02 10.09 17.45
C ILE A 242 125.75 9.53 18.68
N LEU A 243 125.03 9.25 19.78
CA LEU A 243 125.59 8.63 20.97
C LEU A 243 126.04 7.19 20.72
N ALA A 244 125.38 6.43 19.84
CA ALA A 244 125.81 5.11 19.41
C ALA A 244 127.09 5.19 18.55
N GLU A 245 127.18 6.15 17.62
CA GLU A 245 128.42 6.41 16.87
C GLU A 245 129.58 6.83 17.80
N GLU A 246 129.33 7.70 18.79
CA GLU A 246 130.35 8.13 19.75
C GLU A 246 130.73 7.00 20.72
N LEU A 247 129.79 6.14 21.11
CA LEU A 247 130.05 4.90 21.84
C LEU A 247 130.90 3.94 20.98
N GLU A 248 130.63 3.79 19.68
CA GLU A 248 131.45 2.95 18.80
C GLU A 248 132.87 3.50 18.63
N LYS A 249 133.01 4.82 18.42
CA LYS A 249 134.32 5.51 18.36
C LYS A 249 135.07 5.40 19.70
N SER A 250 134.36 5.50 20.81
CA SER A 250 134.91 5.32 22.16
C SER A 250 135.32 3.87 22.41
N ASN A 251 134.52 2.87 22.01
CA ASN A 251 134.83 1.46 22.13
C ASN A 251 136.00 1.06 21.23
N ALA A 252 136.12 1.61 20.01
CA ALA A 252 137.30 1.44 19.17
C ALA A 252 138.56 2.05 19.83
N LYS A 253 138.42 3.19 20.50
CA LYS A 253 139.49 3.83 21.27
C LYS A 253 139.88 3.02 22.52
N ILE A 254 138.90 2.52 23.27
CA ILE A 254 139.08 1.60 24.41
C ILE A 254 139.80 0.34 23.94
N LYS A 255 139.35 -0.32 22.86
CA LYS A 255 140.03 -1.47 22.26
C LYS A 255 141.48 -1.16 21.88
N SER A 256 141.75 0.01 21.31
CA SER A 256 143.12 0.47 21.00
C SER A 256 143.96 0.83 22.24
N LEU A 257 143.34 0.94 23.42
CA LEU A 257 143.99 1.12 24.71
C LEU A 257 144.10 -0.21 25.47
N GLU A 258 143.15 -1.14 25.31
CA GLU A 258 143.24 -2.53 25.78
C GLU A 258 144.39 -3.27 25.08
N GLU A 259 144.56 -3.09 23.77
CA GLU A 259 145.74 -3.56 23.02
C GLU A 259 147.08 -3.00 23.57
N LYS A 260 147.05 -1.91 24.34
CA LYS A 260 148.23 -1.29 24.98
C LYS A 260 148.36 -1.68 26.45
N MET A 261 147.25 -1.76 27.18
CA MET A 261 147.21 -2.21 28.58
C MET A 261 147.50 -3.71 28.70
N ALA A 262 147.18 -4.52 27.69
CA ALA A 262 147.59 -5.93 27.61
C ALA A 262 149.13 -6.16 27.53
N SER A 263 149.95 -5.08 27.57
CA SER A 263 151.42 -5.15 27.63
C SER A 263 152.01 -4.91 29.04
N LEU A 264 151.19 -4.56 30.05
CA LEU A 264 151.62 -4.23 31.42
C LEU A 264 150.59 -4.75 32.45
N GLU A 265 151.07 -5.38 33.54
CA GLU A 265 150.29 -5.85 34.71
C GLU A 265 149.16 -6.87 34.39
N ASN A 266 149.19 -8.15 34.77
CA ASN A 266 150.04 -8.95 35.68
C ASN A 266 149.83 -8.65 37.19
N GLY A 267 148.97 -9.47 37.83
CA GLY A 267 148.33 -9.23 39.14
C GLY A 267 146.85 -8.86 38.94
N GLY A 268 145.83 -9.37 39.65
CA GLY A 268 145.76 -9.96 41.00
C GLY A 268 144.96 -9.01 41.92
N THR A 269 143.96 -9.39 42.72
CA THR A 269 143.45 -10.73 43.12
C THR A 269 141.99 -10.66 43.65
N THR A 270 141.27 -11.80 43.59
CA THR A 270 140.23 -12.29 44.54
C THR A 270 139.01 -11.42 44.96
N ASP A 271 137.83 -11.86 44.52
CA ASP A 271 136.69 -12.33 45.34
C ASP A 271 136.40 -11.72 46.74
N SER A 272 135.15 -11.25 46.96
CA SER A 272 134.09 -11.99 47.69
C SER A 272 133.13 -11.11 48.53
N GLU A 273 131.91 -10.86 48.03
CA GLU A 273 130.78 -10.33 48.82
C GLU A 273 129.46 -11.09 48.56
N SER A 274 129.56 -12.43 48.51
CA SER A 274 128.49 -13.35 48.11
C SER A 274 127.41 -13.61 49.18
N VAL A 275 127.05 -12.61 49.99
CA VAL A 275 126.04 -12.74 51.08
C VAL A 275 125.03 -11.60 51.05
N GLU A 276 125.47 -10.34 50.97
CA GLU A 276 124.59 -9.18 51.07
C GLU A 276 123.70 -9.01 49.81
N GLN A 277 124.26 -9.28 48.63
CA GLN A 277 123.49 -9.37 47.38
C GLN A 277 122.42 -10.47 47.42
N ILE A 278 122.67 -11.59 48.12
CA ILE A 278 121.69 -12.67 48.27
C ILE A 278 120.55 -12.25 49.22
N ALA A 279 120.84 -11.44 50.25
CA ALA A 279 119.82 -10.88 51.13
C ALA A 279 118.93 -9.86 50.37
N GLN A 280 119.53 -8.96 49.60
CA GLN A 280 118.81 -7.97 48.78
C GLN A 280 117.96 -8.65 47.68
N LEU A 281 118.51 -9.64 46.97
CA LEU A 281 117.75 -10.41 45.99
C LEU A 281 116.56 -11.16 46.62
N ARG A 282 116.68 -11.66 47.86
CA ARG A 282 115.56 -12.28 48.57
C ARG A 282 114.49 -11.26 48.95
N ALA A 283 114.87 -10.09 49.46
CA ALA A 283 113.92 -9.03 49.78
C ALA A 283 113.16 -8.58 48.52
N ASN A 284 113.86 -8.35 47.40
CA ASN A 284 113.22 -7.97 46.14
C ASN A 284 112.31 -9.08 45.58
N ILE A 285 112.64 -10.37 45.79
CA ILE A 285 111.75 -11.49 45.41
C ILE A 285 110.51 -11.54 46.31
N GLU A 286 110.64 -11.29 47.61
CA GLU A 286 109.51 -11.23 48.55
C GLU A 286 108.58 -10.05 48.23
N GLU A 287 109.14 -8.87 47.93
CA GLU A 287 108.39 -7.69 47.46
C GLU A 287 107.68 -7.97 46.13
N LEU A 288 108.40 -8.48 45.12
CA LEU A 288 107.82 -8.84 43.82
C LEU A 288 106.74 -9.93 43.92
N THR A 289 106.86 -10.90 44.82
CA THR A 289 105.79 -11.90 45.02
C THR A 289 104.59 -11.32 45.76
N SER A 290 104.79 -10.32 46.63
CA SER A 290 103.69 -9.55 47.24
C SER A 290 102.92 -8.74 46.20
N ASP A 291 103.64 -8.03 45.32
CA ASP A 291 103.05 -7.28 44.21
C ASP A 291 102.35 -8.19 43.19
N LEU A 292 102.93 -9.35 42.85
CA LEU A 292 102.30 -10.32 41.96
C LEU A 292 101.00 -10.88 42.59
N ALA A 293 101.01 -11.25 43.88
CA ALA A 293 99.81 -11.66 44.60
C ALA A 293 98.75 -10.54 44.70
N HIS A 294 99.18 -9.28 44.86
CA HIS A 294 98.27 -8.13 44.83
C HIS A 294 97.66 -7.93 43.44
N LYS A 295 98.43 -8.10 42.36
CA LYS A 295 97.94 -8.01 40.98
C LYS A 295 97.10 -9.22 40.56
N GLU A 296 97.32 -10.40 41.12
CA GLU A 296 96.42 -11.55 40.97
C GLU A 296 95.09 -11.31 41.70
N ALA A 297 95.13 -10.76 42.93
CA ALA A 297 93.93 -10.37 43.66
C ALA A 297 93.15 -9.28 42.91
N GLU A 298 93.81 -8.25 42.40
CA GLU A 298 93.20 -7.20 41.57
C GLU A 298 92.60 -7.77 40.27
N ASN A 299 93.31 -8.64 39.56
CA ASN A 299 92.75 -9.33 38.39
C ASN A 299 91.55 -10.23 38.76
N SER A 300 91.53 -10.85 39.93
CA SER A 300 90.37 -11.64 40.38
C SER A 300 89.14 -10.75 40.68
N ALA A 301 89.37 -9.55 41.24
CA ALA A 301 88.32 -8.56 41.49
C ALA A 301 87.81 -7.92 40.17
N LEU A 302 88.70 -7.62 39.23
CA LEU A 302 88.34 -7.15 37.88
C LEU A 302 87.62 -8.25 37.09
N SER A 303 88.03 -9.51 37.20
CA SER A 303 87.35 -10.63 36.55
C SER A 303 85.94 -10.85 37.09
N THR A 304 85.75 -10.83 38.42
CA THR A 304 84.44 -11.01 39.07
C THR A 304 83.48 -9.82 38.85
N THR A 305 83.99 -8.59 38.80
CA THR A 305 83.17 -7.42 38.40
C THR A 305 82.83 -7.46 36.91
N LEU A 306 83.73 -7.95 36.04
CA LEU A 306 83.46 -8.13 34.61
C LEU A 306 82.47 -9.27 34.33
N THR A 307 82.45 -10.35 35.12
CA THR A 307 81.36 -11.36 35.06
C THR A 307 80.04 -10.78 35.56
N GLY A 308 80.02 -10.04 36.68
CA GLY A 308 78.81 -9.38 37.16
C GLY A 308 78.21 -8.40 36.14
N LEU A 309 79.04 -7.57 35.50
CA LEU A 309 78.60 -6.66 34.43
C LEU A 309 78.14 -7.39 33.16
N LYS A 310 78.66 -8.60 32.88
CA LYS A 310 78.14 -9.46 31.80
C LYS A 310 76.76 -10.00 32.15
N GLU A 311 76.59 -10.50 33.38
CA GLU A 311 75.32 -11.05 33.89
C GLU A 311 74.23 -9.97 33.95
N GLU A 312 74.56 -8.78 34.45
CA GLU A 312 73.67 -7.61 34.44
C GLU A 312 73.30 -7.22 33.00
N LYS A 313 74.27 -7.18 32.07
CA LYS A 313 74.00 -6.91 30.65
C LYS A 313 73.07 -7.96 30.04
N THR A 314 73.28 -9.25 30.30
CA THR A 314 72.40 -10.31 29.78
C THR A 314 71.00 -10.22 30.38
N HIS A 315 70.88 -9.98 31.69
CA HIS A 315 69.59 -9.80 32.36
C HIS A 315 68.84 -8.56 31.84
N LEU A 316 69.52 -7.44 31.61
CA LEU A 316 68.93 -6.25 31.01
C LEU A 316 68.53 -6.48 29.55
N GLN A 317 69.34 -7.21 28.78
CA GLN A 317 69.03 -7.58 27.39
C GLN A 317 67.81 -8.53 27.32
N GLU A 318 67.70 -9.50 28.22
CA GLU A 318 66.54 -10.39 28.35
C GLU A 318 65.29 -9.63 28.82
N SER A 319 65.42 -8.72 29.79
CA SER A 319 64.33 -7.84 30.22
C SER A 319 63.84 -6.95 29.08
N MET A 320 64.74 -6.32 28.32
CA MET A 320 64.38 -5.56 27.11
C MET A 320 63.73 -6.44 26.04
N GLN A 321 64.22 -7.65 25.81
CA GLN A 321 63.62 -8.57 24.84
C GLN A 321 62.22 -9.03 25.28
N ASN A 322 62.01 -9.29 26.58
CA ASN A 322 60.70 -9.63 27.13
C ASN A 322 59.72 -8.47 26.99
N ASN A 323 60.15 -7.24 27.30
CA ASN A 323 59.33 -6.04 27.09
C ASN A 323 58.99 -5.83 25.60
N ILE A 324 59.94 -6.08 24.69
CA ILE A 324 59.70 -6.04 23.23
C ILE A 324 58.69 -7.11 22.82
N ASN A 325 58.82 -8.35 23.31
CA ASN A 325 57.89 -9.45 23.03
C ASN A 325 56.48 -9.14 23.55
N GLU A 326 56.35 -8.56 24.75
CA GLU A 326 55.07 -8.18 25.34
C GLU A 326 54.41 -7.00 24.61
N LEU A 327 55.19 -5.98 24.22
CA LEU A 327 54.71 -4.88 23.39
C LEU A 327 54.30 -5.36 21.99
N GLN A 328 55.06 -6.27 21.37
CA GLN A 328 54.69 -6.91 20.10
C GLN A 328 53.39 -7.70 20.22
N LYS A 329 53.22 -8.48 21.30
CA LYS A 329 51.99 -9.23 21.57
C LYS A 329 50.80 -8.29 21.80
N SER A 330 50.98 -7.23 22.57
CA SER A 330 49.94 -6.21 22.80
C SER A 330 49.54 -5.52 21.49
N LEU A 331 50.52 -5.20 20.62
CA LEU A 331 50.30 -4.62 19.30
C LEU A 331 49.59 -5.60 18.35
N SER A 332 49.93 -6.90 18.36
CA SER A 332 49.18 -7.90 17.58
C SER A 332 47.76 -8.08 18.09
N GLU A 333 47.55 -8.16 19.41
CA GLU A 333 46.21 -8.23 20.00
C GLU A 333 45.36 -6.99 19.68
N MET A 334 45.95 -5.79 19.69
CA MET A 334 45.27 -4.55 19.30
C MET A 334 45.01 -4.47 17.79
N SER A 335 45.91 -5.02 16.96
CA SER A 335 45.71 -5.18 15.52
C SER A 335 44.56 -6.16 15.22
N GLU A 336 44.47 -7.29 15.92
CA GLU A 336 43.35 -8.23 15.79
C GLU A 336 42.03 -7.58 16.22
N LYS A 337 42.01 -6.87 17.37
CA LYS A 337 40.83 -6.12 17.84
C LYS A 337 40.42 -5.03 16.85
N LEU A 338 41.36 -4.31 16.25
CA LEU A 338 41.10 -3.30 15.21
C LEU A 338 40.56 -3.92 13.92
N ASN A 339 41.15 -5.02 13.45
CA ASN A 339 40.68 -5.73 12.27
C ASN A 339 39.28 -6.33 12.49
N ALA A 340 39.00 -6.90 13.67
CA ALA A 340 37.68 -7.39 14.05
C ALA A 340 36.62 -6.27 14.11
N ALA A 341 37.01 -5.09 14.62
CA ALA A 341 36.14 -3.90 14.60
C ALA A 341 35.92 -3.36 13.18
N LEU A 342 36.95 -3.39 12.31
CA LEU A 342 36.82 -3.01 10.90
C LEU A 342 35.95 -4.00 10.11
N THR A 343 36.04 -5.31 10.37
CA THR A 343 35.09 -6.27 9.80
C THR A 343 33.68 -6.03 10.32
N GLN A 344 33.48 -5.84 11.63
CA GLN A 344 32.16 -5.52 12.17
C GLN A 344 31.56 -4.23 11.59
N LEU A 345 32.37 -3.17 11.39
CA LEU A 345 31.92 -1.92 10.77
C LEU A 345 31.58 -2.11 9.28
N LYS A 346 32.29 -3.00 8.58
CA LYS A 346 32.00 -3.37 7.18
C LYS A 346 30.74 -4.24 7.08
N ASP A 347 30.58 -5.20 8.00
CA ASP A 347 29.42 -6.09 8.10
C ASP A 347 28.17 -5.36 8.61
N GLN A 348 28.34 -4.12 9.13
CA GLN A 348 27.29 -3.16 9.48
C GLN A 348 27.20 -1.99 8.49
N SER A 349 27.93 -2.03 7.35
CA SER A 349 27.88 -0.93 6.36
C SER A 349 26.51 -0.81 5.66
N ASP A 350 25.73 -1.88 5.69
CA ASP A 350 24.32 -1.95 5.28
C ASP A 350 23.37 -1.30 6.30
N TYR A 351 23.80 -0.93 7.51
CA TYR A 351 22.92 -0.36 8.54
C TYR A 351 22.18 0.89 8.05
N ALA A 352 22.81 1.69 7.17
CA ALA A 352 22.16 2.85 6.55
C ALA A 352 21.08 2.47 5.51
N ASP A 353 21.22 1.32 4.84
CA ASP A 353 20.23 0.75 3.94
C ASP A 353 19.11 0.07 4.74
N VAL A 354 19.45 -0.77 5.71
CA VAL A 354 18.51 -1.42 6.64
C VAL A 354 17.70 -0.39 7.43
N CYS A 355 18.28 0.74 7.87
CA CYS A 355 17.52 1.82 8.48
C CYS A 355 16.61 2.57 7.48
N ARG A 356 17.00 2.70 6.20
CA ARG A 356 16.11 3.25 5.16
C ARG A 356 14.98 2.28 4.82
N GLU A 357 15.26 0.99 4.72
CA GLU A 357 14.25 -0.05 4.50
C GLU A 357 13.31 -0.20 5.70
N LEU A 358 13.81 -0.17 6.94
CA LEU A 358 12.97 -0.17 8.15
C LEU A 358 12.19 1.13 8.31
N ALA A 359 12.73 2.29 7.92
CA ALA A 359 11.97 3.54 7.89
C ALA A 359 10.88 3.49 6.81
N LEU A 360 11.16 2.90 5.64
CA LEU A 360 10.20 2.71 4.56
C LEU A 360 9.11 1.70 4.96
N LEU A 361 9.47 0.54 5.51
CA LEU A 361 8.54 -0.46 6.06
C LEU A 361 7.69 0.12 7.18
N ARG A 362 8.29 0.82 8.16
CA ARG A 362 7.55 1.53 9.21
C ARG A 362 6.61 2.59 8.62
N SER A 363 7.05 3.33 7.60
CA SER A 363 6.18 4.31 6.95
C SER A 363 5.05 3.66 6.14
N ILE A 364 5.21 2.43 5.65
CA ILE A 364 4.13 1.67 4.97
C ILE A 364 3.17 1.07 6.01
N GLU A 365 3.70 0.33 6.99
CA GLU A 365 2.95 -0.34 8.05
C GLU A 365 2.12 0.65 8.89
N PHE A 366 2.70 1.80 9.23
CA PHE A 366 2.02 2.82 10.03
C PHE A 366 1.34 3.93 9.20
N SER A 367 1.46 3.98 7.85
CA SER A 367 0.68 4.94 7.05
C SER A 367 -0.82 4.70 7.11
N GLU A 368 -1.25 3.44 7.27
CA GLU A 368 -2.67 3.11 7.32
C GLU A 368 -3.24 3.27 8.74
N GLU A 369 -2.40 3.16 9.79
CA GLU A 369 -2.77 3.48 11.17
C GLU A 369 -2.79 5.00 11.43
N ASN A 370 -1.83 5.77 10.90
CA ASN A 370 -1.77 7.23 11.07
C ASN A 370 -2.86 8.01 10.29
N SER A 371 -3.72 7.32 9.53
CA SER A 371 -4.91 7.93 8.92
C SER A 371 -6.04 8.17 9.93
N TYR A 372 -5.99 7.57 11.13
CA TYR A 372 -7.04 7.72 12.14
C TYR A 372 -6.50 7.89 13.56
N THR A 373 -6.87 9.00 14.19
CA THR A 373 -6.88 9.21 15.64
C THR A 373 -5.55 9.09 16.43
N PHE A 374 -4.69 10.11 16.33
CA PHE A 374 -4.12 10.69 17.55
C PHE A 374 -3.84 12.20 17.43
N GLY A 375 -4.46 13.00 18.29
CA GLY A 375 -4.09 14.41 18.50
C GLY A 375 -3.01 14.54 19.58
N PRO A 376 -2.17 15.58 19.58
CA PRO A 376 -1.08 15.71 20.54
C PRO A 376 -1.62 15.99 21.95
N VAL A 377 -1.49 15.00 22.85
CA VAL A 377 -1.68 15.17 24.29
C VAL A 377 -0.31 15.16 24.95
N SER A 378 0.02 16.23 25.68
CA SER A 378 1.33 16.46 26.28
C SER A 378 1.35 16.21 27.78
N ASP A 379 1.90 15.08 28.22
CA ASP A 379 2.57 14.87 29.52
C ASP A 379 3.26 13.48 29.50
N GLY A 380 4.34 13.19 30.22
CA GLY A 380 5.18 14.07 31.04
C GLY A 380 6.28 13.30 31.79
N THR A 381 7.55 13.68 31.58
CA THR A 381 8.74 13.38 32.41
C THR A 381 9.35 11.95 32.46
N VAL A 382 10.63 11.91 32.90
CA VAL A 382 11.44 10.78 33.44
C VAL A 382 12.31 9.93 32.48
N THR A 383 13.57 10.36 32.35
CA THR A 383 14.85 9.62 32.13
C THR A 383 15.11 8.76 30.88
N GLY A 384 16.34 8.90 30.35
CA GLY A 384 17.18 7.70 30.13
C GLY A 384 17.94 7.61 28.80
N ASP A 385 18.99 8.41 28.66
CA ASP A 385 20.15 8.30 27.76
C ASP A 385 20.25 7.07 26.82
N ALA A 386 20.31 7.33 25.50
CA ALA A 386 21.33 6.83 24.55
C ALA A 386 20.86 6.84 23.07
N ALA A 387 20.70 8.02 22.45
CA ALA A 387 20.47 8.14 21.00
C ALA A 387 20.78 9.53 20.38
N GLU A 388 21.74 10.30 20.91
CA GLU A 388 22.32 11.43 20.16
C GLU A 388 23.52 10.97 19.30
N ILE A 389 23.88 11.79 18.31
CA ILE A 389 24.84 11.51 17.21
C ILE A 389 24.22 10.72 16.02
N ALA A 390 23.28 11.37 15.31
CA ALA A 390 22.85 11.00 13.95
C ALA A 390 22.25 12.19 13.15
N SER A 391 23.08 13.21 12.87
CA SER A 391 22.90 14.25 11.83
C SER A 391 21.53 14.98 11.71
N GLU A 392 21.45 16.22 12.20
CA GLU A 392 20.34 17.17 11.93
C GLU A 392 20.37 17.79 10.52
N ASP A 393 20.15 17.03 9.44
CA ASP A 393 20.01 17.61 8.09
C ASP A 393 18.84 17.04 7.24
N SER A 394 18.08 16.08 7.79
CA SER A 394 16.93 15.45 7.10
C SER A 394 15.66 16.32 7.02
N LYS A 395 15.78 17.65 7.07
CA LYS A 395 14.64 18.59 7.06
C LYS A 395 14.18 18.97 5.64
N ARG A 396 14.62 18.25 4.60
CA ARG A 396 14.27 18.51 3.19
C ARG A 396 13.80 17.25 2.46
N GLN A 397 12.52 17.31 2.08
CA GLN A 397 11.80 16.37 1.21
C GLN A 397 11.57 14.98 1.82
N GLN A 398 10.38 14.41 1.61
CA GLN A 398 10.21 12.96 1.76
C GLN A 398 11.13 12.29 0.73
N PRO A 399 11.73 11.12 1.05
CA PRO A 399 12.63 10.43 0.13
C PRO A 399 11.95 10.23 -1.23
N LEU A 400 12.73 10.34 -2.32
CA LEU A 400 12.19 10.34 -3.68
C LEU A 400 11.40 9.06 -3.96
N GLU A 401 11.80 7.96 -3.34
CA GLU A 401 11.14 6.66 -3.31
C GLU A 401 9.72 6.74 -2.72
N MET A 402 9.50 7.50 -1.64
CA MET A 402 8.17 7.72 -1.05
C MET A 402 7.30 8.63 -1.94
N LEU A 403 7.89 9.67 -2.53
CA LEU A 403 7.14 10.57 -3.41
C LEU A 403 6.79 9.88 -4.75
N LEU A 404 7.67 9.00 -5.24
CA LEU A 404 7.39 8.10 -6.36
C LEU A 404 6.38 7.02 -5.97
N PHE A 405 6.46 6.41 -4.78
CA PHE A 405 5.52 5.39 -4.33
C PHE A 405 4.10 5.94 -4.14
N THR A 406 3.96 7.10 -3.48
CA THR A 406 2.66 7.78 -3.35
C THR A 406 2.09 8.20 -4.70
N LYS A 407 2.91 8.69 -5.63
CA LYS A 407 2.49 8.94 -7.02
C LYS A 407 2.15 7.65 -7.77
N ASN A 408 2.86 6.55 -7.55
CA ASN A 408 2.58 5.26 -8.19
C ASN A 408 1.28 4.65 -7.64
N ARG A 409 1.05 4.66 -6.31
CA ARG A 409 -0.21 4.26 -5.67
C ARG A 409 -1.38 5.14 -6.14
N ALA A 410 -1.17 6.45 -6.30
CA ALA A 410 -2.17 7.35 -6.88
C ALA A 410 -2.47 7.04 -8.36
N LEU A 411 -1.45 6.78 -9.18
CA LEU A 411 -1.60 6.38 -10.58
C LEU A 411 -2.23 4.99 -10.73
N GLN A 412 -1.92 4.04 -9.85
CA GLN A 412 -2.59 2.73 -9.79
C GLN A 412 -4.06 2.87 -9.38
N ASN A 413 -4.38 3.72 -8.41
CA ASN A 413 -5.76 4.03 -8.04
C ASN A 413 -6.52 4.70 -9.19
N GLN A 414 -5.89 5.64 -9.91
CA GLN A 414 -6.47 6.26 -11.10
C GLN A 414 -6.63 5.27 -12.26
N LEU A 415 -5.68 4.35 -12.46
CA LEU A 415 -5.76 3.27 -13.45
C LEU A 415 -6.89 2.29 -13.10
N ALA A 416 -7.05 1.94 -11.82
CA ALA A 416 -8.14 1.08 -11.34
C ALA A 416 -9.50 1.74 -11.49
N GLN A 417 -9.63 3.03 -11.09
CA GLN A 417 -10.85 3.82 -11.31
C GLN A 417 -11.16 3.96 -12.81
N ALA A 418 -10.16 4.21 -13.65
CA ALA A 418 -10.33 4.28 -15.09
C ALA A 418 -10.70 2.91 -15.70
N SER A 419 -10.18 1.78 -15.18
CA SER A 419 -10.60 0.44 -15.60
C SER A 419 -12.05 0.19 -15.22
N VAL A 420 -12.43 0.40 -13.96
CA VAL A 420 -13.81 0.21 -13.49
C VAL A 420 -14.79 1.09 -14.28
N ALA A 421 -14.46 2.36 -14.53
CA ALA A 421 -15.28 3.24 -15.36
C ALA A 421 -15.35 2.77 -16.83
N ASN A 422 -14.27 2.25 -17.39
CA ASN A 422 -14.24 1.71 -18.76
C ASN A 422 -15.02 0.39 -18.87
N ASP A 423 -14.91 -0.49 -17.87
CA ASP A 423 -15.66 -1.75 -17.79
C ASP A 423 -17.15 -1.50 -17.54
N GLN A 424 -17.52 -0.46 -16.78
CA GLN A 424 -18.90 -0.02 -16.62
C GLN A 424 -19.45 0.63 -17.91
N LEU A 425 -18.67 1.49 -18.58
CA LEU A 425 -19.04 2.04 -19.89
C LEU A 425 -19.14 0.96 -20.99
N LYS A 426 -18.41 -0.16 -20.88
CA LYS A 426 -18.61 -1.35 -21.72
C LYS A 426 -19.92 -2.05 -21.39
N ALA A 427 -20.22 -2.29 -20.12
CA ALA A 427 -21.48 -2.89 -19.69
C ALA A 427 -22.69 -2.06 -20.14
N ASP A 428 -22.62 -0.73 -20.01
CA ASP A 428 -23.63 0.21 -20.52
C ASP A 428 -23.74 0.13 -22.06
N ASN A 429 -22.62 0.00 -22.79
CA ASN A 429 -22.61 -0.21 -24.24
C ASN A 429 -23.22 -1.56 -24.65
N GLU A 430 -22.96 -2.63 -23.90
CA GLU A 430 -23.50 -3.96 -24.16
C GLU A 430 -25.00 -4.01 -23.85
N HIS A 431 -25.44 -3.37 -22.77
CA HIS A 431 -26.86 -3.18 -22.44
C HIS A 431 -27.59 -2.31 -23.49
N LEU A 432 -26.99 -1.20 -23.93
CA LEU A 432 -27.55 -0.37 -25.00
C LEU A 432 -27.63 -1.12 -26.34
N LYS A 433 -26.64 -1.96 -26.67
CA LYS A 433 -26.70 -2.83 -27.86
C LYS A 433 -27.76 -3.92 -27.73
N ALA A 434 -27.90 -4.54 -26.57
CA ALA A 434 -28.94 -5.53 -26.30
C ALA A 434 -30.33 -4.91 -26.50
N PHE A 435 -30.58 -3.73 -25.91
CA PHE A 435 -31.80 -2.95 -26.10
C PHE A 435 -32.01 -2.52 -27.56
N GLU A 436 -30.94 -2.12 -28.29
CA GLU A 436 -31.02 -1.81 -29.72
C GLU A 436 -31.40 -3.05 -30.55
N THR A 437 -30.88 -4.24 -30.22
CA THR A 437 -31.26 -5.49 -30.88
C THR A 437 -32.68 -5.93 -30.54
N GLU A 438 -33.13 -5.77 -29.30
CA GLU A 438 -34.50 -6.06 -28.88
C GLU A 438 -35.50 -5.13 -29.58
N ALA A 439 -35.23 -3.82 -29.59
CA ALA A 439 -36.06 -2.84 -30.29
C ALA A 439 -36.09 -3.08 -31.81
N ARG A 440 -34.98 -3.54 -32.42
CA ARG A 440 -34.96 -3.98 -33.82
C ARG A 440 -35.80 -5.24 -34.04
N GLN A 441 -35.73 -6.22 -33.14
CA GLN A 441 -36.53 -7.45 -33.22
C GLN A 441 -38.03 -7.14 -33.09
N GLN A 442 -38.44 -6.38 -32.07
CA GLN A 442 -39.83 -5.95 -31.90
C GLN A 442 -40.35 -5.18 -33.13
N LEU A 443 -39.50 -4.34 -33.75
CA LEU A 443 -39.86 -3.61 -34.97
C LEU A 443 -39.91 -4.51 -36.23
N GLN A 444 -39.15 -5.60 -36.26
CA GLN A 444 -39.27 -6.64 -37.29
C GLN A 444 -40.55 -7.47 -37.08
N GLU A 445 -40.83 -7.93 -35.86
CA GLU A 445 -42.06 -8.66 -35.51
C GLU A 445 -43.31 -7.83 -35.81
N GLN A 446 -43.29 -6.52 -35.52
CA GLN A 446 -44.37 -5.60 -35.92
C GLN A 446 -44.51 -5.48 -37.44
N ARG A 447 -43.41 -5.46 -38.21
CA ARG A 447 -43.47 -5.43 -39.69
C ARG A 447 -43.99 -6.73 -40.28
N GLU A 448 -43.60 -7.87 -39.72
CA GLU A 448 -44.09 -9.19 -40.13
C GLU A 448 -45.57 -9.34 -39.79
N LEU A 449 -46.02 -8.87 -38.61
CA LEU A 449 -47.42 -8.80 -38.23
C LEU A 449 -48.23 -7.85 -39.13
N ILE A 450 -47.70 -6.67 -39.47
CA ILE A 450 -48.35 -5.75 -40.41
C ILE A 450 -48.47 -6.40 -41.80
N SER A 451 -47.42 -7.02 -42.32
CA SER A 451 -47.45 -7.74 -43.60
C SER A 451 -48.45 -8.91 -43.61
N LEU A 452 -48.60 -9.61 -42.47
CA LEU A 452 -49.60 -10.66 -42.31
C LEU A 452 -51.03 -10.09 -42.28
N LEU A 453 -51.26 -9.00 -41.53
CA LEU A 453 -52.54 -8.30 -41.50
C LEU A 453 -52.89 -7.68 -42.87
N GLU A 454 -51.92 -7.19 -43.63
CA GLU A 454 -52.09 -6.72 -45.00
C GLU A 454 -52.44 -7.89 -45.95
N SER A 455 -51.77 -9.05 -45.83
CA SER A 455 -52.16 -10.30 -46.50
C SER A 455 -53.61 -10.68 -46.20
N ASP A 456 -54.01 -10.62 -44.94
CA ASP A 456 -55.29 -11.17 -44.50
C ASP A 456 -56.44 -10.20 -44.77
N LEU A 457 -56.22 -8.90 -44.65
CA LEU A 457 -57.11 -7.88 -45.19
C LEU A 457 -57.26 -8.01 -46.71
N TYR A 458 -56.17 -8.27 -47.46
CA TYR A 458 -56.25 -8.54 -48.89
C TYR A 458 -57.06 -9.81 -49.20
N ARG A 459 -56.88 -10.90 -48.44
CA ARG A 459 -57.68 -12.14 -48.56
C ARG A 459 -59.16 -11.89 -48.27
N VAL A 460 -59.49 -11.18 -47.20
CA VAL A 460 -60.87 -10.80 -46.84
C VAL A 460 -61.48 -9.88 -47.92
N GLN A 461 -60.71 -8.93 -48.45
CA GLN A 461 -61.16 -8.05 -49.53
C GLN A 461 -61.35 -8.79 -50.87
N MET A 462 -60.53 -9.80 -51.17
CA MET A 462 -60.76 -10.69 -52.32
C MET A 462 -62.02 -11.54 -52.12
N ALA A 463 -62.18 -12.19 -50.96
CA ALA A 463 -63.37 -12.98 -50.64
C ALA A 463 -64.66 -12.14 -50.69
N TYR A 464 -64.64 -10.92 -50.12
CA TYR A 464 -65.75 -9.96 -50.22
C TYR A 464 -66.05 -9.57 -51.67
N ASN A 465 -65.02 -9.31 -52.48
CA ASN A 465 -65.19 -8.99 -53.89
C ASN A 465 -65.74 -10.17 -54.70
N ASP A 466 -65.37 -11.41 -54.38
CA ASP A 466 -65.86 -12.60 -55.08
C ASP A 466 -67.30 -12.96 -54.66
N ILE A 467 -67.67 -12.78 -53.39
CA ILE A 467 -69.07 -12.82 -52.92
C ILE A 467 -69.91 -11.76 -53.66
N LYS A 468 -69.34 -10.55 -53.84
CA LYS A 468 -69.97 -9.44 -54.57
C LYS A 468 -70.05 -9.64 -56.08
N LYS A 469 -69.17 -10.45 -56.69
CA LYS A 469 -69.29 -10.93 -58.08
C LYS A 469 -70.32 -12.05 -58.20
N ALA A 470 -70.44 -12.92 -57.19
CA ALA A 470 -71.39 -14.03 -57.14
C ALA A 470 -72.85 -13.59 -56.92
N THR A 471 -73.12 -12.29 -56.74
CA THR A 471 -74.47 -11.73 -56.47
C THR A 471 -74.85 -10.61 -57.46
N PRO A 472 -75.32 -10.93 -58.69
CA PRO A 472 -75.48 -9.93 -59.75
C PRO A 472 -76.81 -9.13 -59.68
N PHE A 473 -76.81 -8.02 -58.93
CA PHE A 473 -77.70 -6.83 -59.11
C PHE A 473 -79.24 -7.01 -58.89
N PRO A 474 -80.09 -5.95 -58.90
CA PRO A 474 -79.83 -4.49 -58.89
C PRO A 474 -80.61 -3.62 -57.84
N THR A 475 -80.16 -2.35 -57.69
CA THR A 475 -80.94 -1.11 -57.42
C THR A 475 -81.60 -0.77 -56.05
N ALA A 476 -81.79 0.55 -55.86
CA ALA A 476 -82.81 1.24 -55.03
C ALA A 476 -82.51 1.64 -53.55
N SER A 477 -81.81 2.77 -53.38
CA SER A 477 -82.25 4.00 -52.67
C SER A 477 -82.99 3.98 -51.31
N SER A 478 -82.52 4.88 -50.40
CA SER A 478 -83.26 5.48 -49.24
C SER A 478 -83.48 4.53 -48.03
N THR A 479 -83.71 4.94 -46.76
CA THR A 479 -83.49 6.16 -45.94
C THR A 479 -83.81 5.80 -44.46
N SER A 480 -83.48 6.68 -43.51
CA SER A 480 -84.18 6.85 -42.20
C SER A 480 -84.33 5.66 -41.24
N SER A 481 -83.39 5.61 -40.29
CA SER A 481 -83.51 5.31 -38.86
C SER A 481 -84.92 5.25 -38.22
N LEU A 482 -85.19 4.25 -37.34
CA LEU A 482 -85.33 4.41 -35.87
C LEU A 482 -85.98 3.20 -35.14
N SER A 483 -85.82 3.19 -33.80
CA SER A 483 -86.55 2.46 -32.75
C SER A 483 -86.31 0.95 -32.51
N ASN A 484 -85.92 0.65 -31.26
CA ASN A 484 -85.59 -0.64 -30.64
C ASN A 484 -86.78 -1.62 -30.52
N LEU A 485 -86.49 -2.92 -30.37
CA LEU A 485 -87.09 -3.81 -29.34
C LEU A 485 -86.37 -5.19 -29.27
N ASP A 486 -85.30 -5.26 -28.48
CA ASP A 486 -84.62 -6.46 -27.93
C ASP A 486 -84.29 -7.63 -28.92
N PRO A 487 -83.97 -8.88 -28.50
CA PRO A 487 -82.59 -9.33 -28.69
C PRO A 487 -82.45 -10.63 -29.50
N VAL A 488 -81.82 -10.58 -30.69
CA VAL A 488 -81.53 -11.77 -31.52
C VAL A 488 -80.04 -11.96 -31.77
N HIS A 489 -79.42 -12.62 -30.80
CA HIS A 489 -78.46 -13.72 -30.95
C HIS A 489 -77.71 -13.91 -32.30
N ASP A 490 -76.41 -13.55 -32.26
CA ASP A 490 -75.29 -14.45 -32.61
C ASP A 490 -75.32 -15.21 -33.96
N GLN A 491 -74.92 -14.53 -35.03
CA GLN A 491 -74.39 -15.18 -36.24
C GLN A 491 -73.00 -14.70 -36.68
N SER A 492 -72.47 -13.60 -36.12
CA SER A 492 -71.15 -13.07 -36.51
C SER A 492 -70.00 -13.88 -35.89
N ASN A 493 -69.98 -14.01 -34.56
CA ASN A 493 -68.90 -14.68 -33.82
C ASN A 493 -68.73 -16.15 -34.25
N ARG A 494 -69.84 -16.82 -34.58
CA ARG A 494 -69.84 -18.23 -35.00
C ARG A 494 -69.13 -18.48 -36.33
N MET A 495 -68.91 -17.45 -37.16
CA MET A 495 -68.16 -17.59 -38.41
C MET A 495 -66.66 -17.26 -38.24
N GLU A 496 -66.30 -16.33 -37.36
CA GLU A 496 -64.90 -16.05 -37.02
C GLU A 496 -64.21 -17.27 -36.37
N GLY A 497 -64.87 -17.93 -35.42
CA GLY A 497 -64.32 -19.12 -34.75
C GLY A 497 -64.03 -20.29 -35.71
N VAL A 498 -64.83 -20.46 -36.76
CA VAL A 498 -64.63 -21.50 -37.78
C VAL A 498 -63.48 -21.14 -38.72
N MET A 499 -63.33 -19.86 -39.11
CA MET A 499 -62.21 -19.42 -39.93
C MET A 499 -60.86 -19.54 -39.21
N LEU A 500 -60.80 -19.22 -37.91
CA LEU A 500 -59.57 -19.31 -37.12
C LEU A 500 -59.09 -20.77 -36.99
N ALA A 501 -60.01 -21.71 -36.73
CA ALA A 501 -59.68 -23.13 -36.66
C ALA A 501 -59.13 -23.67 -37.99
N HIS A 502 -59.71 -23.27 -39.13
CA HIS A 502 -59.26 -23.72 -40.45
C HIS A 502 -57.90 -23.13 -40.85
N ALA A 503 -57.52 -21.96 -40.32
CA ALA A 503 -56.22 -21.34 -40.55
C ALA A 503 -55.06 -22.02 -39.79
N MET A 504 -55.34 -22.75 -38.69
CA MET A 504 -54.30 -23.38 -37.85
C MET A 504 -53.83 -24.77 -38.32
N GLY A 505 -54.49 -25.37 -39.33
CA GLY A 505 -53.91 -26.46 -40.11
C GLY A 505 -53.95 -27.86 -39.48
N GLU A 506 -54.94 -28.19 -38.66
CA GLU A 506 -55.22 -29.59 -38.32
C GLU A 506 -55.83 -30.33 -39.53
N LYS A 507 -55.08 -31.33 -40.03
CA LYS A 507 -55.66 -32.44 -40.79
C LYS A 507 -55.95 -33.57 -39.81
N ASP A 508 -57.19 -34.03 -39.79
CA ASP A 508 -57.47 -35.44 -39.50
C ASP A 508 -58.60 -35.92 -40.42
N GLU A 509 -58.52 -37.19 -40.82
CA GLU A 509 -59.52 -37.82 -41.67
C GLU A 509 -60.53 -38.62 -40.84
N ASN A 510 -61.72 -38.80 -41.45
CA ASN A 510 -62.60 -39.96 -41.37
C ASN A 510 -63.86 -39.90 -40.47
N SER A 511 -64.98 -40.18 -41.14
CA SER A 511 -66.32 -40.55 -40.64
C SER A 511 -67.22 -39.45 -40.00
N PRO A 512 -68.57 -39.58 -40.09
CA PRO A 512 -69.46 -38.41 -40.05
C PRO A 512 -70.71 -38.52 -39.15
N THR A 513 -71.57 -37.49 -39.25
CA THR A 513 -72.99 -37.39 -38.84
C THR A 513 -73.36 -36.96 -37.41
N GLN A 514 -74.56 -36.38 -37.33
CA GLN A 514 -75.32 -35.89 -36.17
C GLN A 514 -74.74 -34.71 -35.41
N ALA A 515 -75.32 -33.53 -35.70
CA ALA A 515 -75.26 -32.38 -34.83
C ALA A 515 -76.36 -32.53 -33.74
N GLU A 516 -75.93 -32.81 -32.51
CA GLU A 516 -76.72 -32.51 -31.30
C GLU A 516 -75.91 -31.59 -30.38
N SER A 517 -76.61 -30.66 -29.73
CA SER A 517 -76.01 -29.58 -28.95
C SER A 517 -75.69 -30.00 -27.52
N THR A 518 -74.40 -30.01 -27.14
CA THR A 518 -73.96 -29.99 -25.75
C THR A 518 -72.73 -29.10 -25.56
N ASP A 519 -72.76 -28.20 -24.56
CA ASP A 519 -71.73 -27.17 -24.31
C ASP A 519 -70.48 -27.71 -23.59
N LEU A 520 -69.97 -28.87 -24.02
CA LEU A 520 -68.93 -29.62 -23.31
C LEU A 520 -67.70 -29.94 -24.19
N SER A 521 -66.74 -29.01 -24.26
CA SER A 521 -65.28 -29.32 -24.17
C SER A 521 -64.32 -28.11 -24.30
N LEU A 522 -64.80 -26.86 -24.39
CA LEU A 522 -63.88 -25.71 -24.45
C LEU A 522 -63.01 -25.59 -23.17
N LEU A 523 -63.59 -25.90 -22.01
CA LEU A 523 -62.93 -25.75 -20.71
C LEU A 523 -61.77 -26.76 -20.51
N PRO A 524 -61.91 -28.06 -20.83
CA PRO A 524 -60.77 -28.99 -20.91
C PRO A 524 -59.64 -28.54 -21.84
N ILE A 525 -59.95 -27.95 -23.00
CA ILE A 525 -58.92 -27.47 -23.95
C ILE A 525 -58.16 -26.27 -23.36
N ILE A 526 -58.87 -25.29 -22.80
CA ILE A 526 -58.26 -24.14 -22.10
C ILE A 526 -57.44 -24.62 -20.89
N GLN A 527 -57.92 -25.62 -20.17
CA GLN A 527 -57.21 -26.23 -19.04
C GLN A 527 -55.91 -26.92 -19.49
N HIS A 528 -55.94 -27.70 -20.58
CA HIS A 528 -54.75 -28.31 -21.16
C HIS A 528 -53.74 -27.28 -21.70
N GLN A 529 -54.22 -26.17 -22.29
CA GLN A 529 -53.38 -25.06 -22.72
C GLN A 529 -52.73 -24.36 -21.52
N ARG A 530 -53.51 -24.00 -20.49
CA ARG A 530 -53.01 -23.40 -19.24
C ARG A 530 -51.96 -24.28 -18.58
N ASP A 531 -52.23 -25.58 -18.47
CA ASP A 531 -51.34 -26.51 -17.79
C ASP A 531 -50.05 -26.75 -18.60
N ARG A 532 -50.14 -26.75 -19.94
CA ARG A 532 -48.95 -26.75 -20.84
C ARG A 532 -48.13 -25.46 -20.75
N PHE A 533 -48.76 -24.28 -20.64
CA PHE A 533 -48.05 -23.02 -20.39
C PHE A 533 -47.39 -23.02 -19.02
N ARG A 534 -48.05 -23.58 -17.99
CA ARG A 534 -47.51 -23.76 -16.65
C ARG A 534 -46.28 -24.67 -16.65
N THR A 535 -46.34 -25.85 -17.27
CA THR A 535 -45.17 -26.74 -17.39
C THR A 535 -44.01 -26.02 -18.09
N ARG A 536 -44.26 -25.27 -19.16
CA ARG A 536 -43.21 -24.49 -19.84
C ARG A 536 -42.63 -23.36 -18.96
N ALA A 537 -43.41 -22.77 -18.07
CA ALA A 537 -42.92 -21.79 -17.10
C ALA A 537 -42.06 -22.47 -16.02
N GLU A 538 -42.51 -23.59 -15.47
CA GLU A 538 -41.77 -24.39 -14.48
C GLU A 538 -40.45 -24.95 -15.08
N GLU A 539 -40.46 -25.37 -16.35
CA GLU A 539 -39.26 -25.72 -17.13
C GLU A 539 -38.31 -24.52 -17.29
N LEU A 540 -38.82 -23.33 -17.65
CA LEU A 540 -38.00 -22.13 -17.82
C LEU A 540 -37.36 -21.68 -16.51
N GLU A 541 -38.10 -21.64 -15.40
CA GLU A 541 -37.56 -21.38 -14.05
C GLU A 541 -36.49 -22.42 -13.67
N GLN A 542 -36.67 -23.69 -14.04
CA GLN A 542 -35.66 -24.73 -13.82
C GLN A 542 -34.41 -24.53 -14.70
N THR A 543 -34.54 -24.06 -15.95
CA THR A 543 -33.37 -23.69 -16.76
C THR A 543 -32.66 -22.45 -16.21
N GLU A 544 -33.38 -21.45 -15.74
CA GLU A 544 -32.81 -20.22 -15.18
C GLU A 544 -32.04 -20.50 -13.88
N THR A 545 -32.62 -21.30 -12.98
CA THR A 545 -31.95 -21.72 -11.74
C THR A 545 -30.72 -22.58 -11.99
N ASN A 546 -30.76 -23.48 -12.98
CA ASN A 546 -29.59 -24.24 -13.43
C ASN A 546 -28.48 -23.34 -14.01
N LEU A 547 -28.83 -22.35 -14.85
CA LEU A 547 -27.87 -21.38 -15.40
C LEU A 547 -27.25 -20.48 -14.31
N ARG A 548 -28.06 -20.03 -13.33
CA ARG A 548 -27.56 -19.31 -12.14
C ARG A 548 -26.59 -20.15 -11.32
N GLN A 549 -26.85 -21.46 -11.17
CA GLN A 549 -25.92 -22.38 -10.49
C GLN A 549 -24.62 -22.55 -11.28
N GLN A 550 -24.68 -22.73 -12.60
CA GLN A 550 -23.49 -22.83 -13.46
C GLN A 550 -22.64 -21.56 -13.40
N LEU A 551 -23.26 -20.37 -13.44
CA LEU A 551 -22.55 -19.10 -13.22
C LEU A 551 -21.85 -19.04 -11.85
N SER A 552 -22.48 -19.51 -10.78
CA SER A 552 -21.86 -19.54 -9.44
C SER A 552 -20.68 -20.53 -9.34
N LEU A 553 -20.72 -21.63 -10.09
CA LEU A 553 -19.62 -22.59 -10.19
C LEU A 553 -18.45 -22.00 -10.98
N VAL A 554 -18.71 -21.41 -12.15
CA VAL A 554 -17.68 -20.75 -12.98
C VAL A 554 -17.05 -19.55 -12.26
N GLN A 555 -17.83 -18.79 -11.49
CA GLN A 555 -17.31 -17.72 -10.62
C GLN A 555 -16.33 -18.27 -9.59
N ARG A 556 -16.68 -19.36 -8.89
CA ARG A 556 -15.76 -20.03 -7.93
C ARG A 556 -14.53 -20.61 -8.60
N GLU A 557 -14.65 -21.17 -9.80
CA GLU A 557 -13.50 -21.67 -10.55
C GLU A 557 -12.56 -20.52 -10.94
N VAL A 558 -13.09 -19.41 -11.44
CA VAL A 558 -12.32 -18.19 -11.73
C VAL A 558 -11.66 -17.61 -10.47
N GLU A 559 -12.33 -17.63 -9.31
CA GLU A 559 -11.76 -17.22 -8.02
C GLU A 559 -10.64 -18.17 -7.57
N SER A 560 -10.80 -19.49 -7.70
CA SER A 560 -9.77 -20.47 -7.37
C SER A 560 -8.55 -20.32 -8.30
N VAL A 561 -8.77 -20.23 -9.61
CA VAL A 561 -7.71 -20.04 -10.61
C VAL A 561 -7.00 -18.71 -10.40
N ARG A 562 -7.69 -17.63 -9.99
CA ARG A 562 -7.05 -16.37 -9.60
C ARG A 562 -6.20 -16.54 -8.34
N ALA A 563 -6.70 -17.19 -7.30
CA ALA A 563 -5.96 -17.44 -6.06
C ALA A 563 -4.73 -18.34 -6.30
N ASP A 564 -4.83 -19.35 -7.16
CA ASP A 564 -3.72 -20.23 -7.51
C ASP A 564 -2.70 -19.55 -8.43
N ASN A 565 -3.14 -18.66 -9.34
CA ASN A 565 -2.22 -17.78 -10.08
C ASN A 565 -1.46 -16.84 -9.13
N VAL A 566 -2.11 -16.24 -8.14
CA VAL A 566 -1.44 -15.39 -7.13
C VAL A 566 -0.37 -16.20 -6.38
N LYS A 567 -0.69 -17.40 -5.87
CA LYS A 567 0.29 -18.31 -5.26
C LYS A 567 1.43 -18.68 -6.21
N LEU A 568 1.14 -18.82 -7.51
CA LEU A 568 2.15 -19.11 -8.53
C LEU A 568 3.08 -17.91 -8.75
N TYR A 569 2.55 -16.69 -8.80
CA TYR A 569 3.34 -15.46 -8.88
C TYR A 569 4.18 -15.22 -7.62
N GLU A 570 3.63 -15.47 -6.43
CA GLU A 570 4.37 -15.47 -5.16
C GLU A 570 5.51 -16.47 -5.18
N LYS A 571 5.25 -17.71 -5.62
CA LYS A 571 6.26 -18.77 -5.75
C LYS A 571 7.32 -18.45 -6.81
N ILE A 572 6.95 -17.88 -7.95
CA ILE A 572 7.88 -17.45 -9.01
C ILE A 572 8.74 -16.30 -8.50
N ARG A 573 8.16 -15.28 -7.84
CA ARG A 573 8.90 -14.17 -7.22
C ARG A 573 9.86 -14.68 -6.15
N PHE A 574 9.43 -15.60 -5.29
CA PHE A 574 10.24 -16.22 -4.25
C PHE A 574 11.42 -17.00 -4.84
N LEU A 575 11.18 -17.80 -5.89
CA LEU A 575 12.23 -18.51 -6.63
C LEU A 575 13.17 -17.54 -7.36
N GLN A 576 12.68 -16.42 -7.90
CA GLN A 576 13.51 -15.37 -8.50
C GLN A 576 14.39 -14.65 -7.47
N SER A 577 13.91 -14.40 -6.25
CA SER A 577 14.73 -13.87 -5.15
C SER A 577 15.77 -14.88 -4.65
N TYR A 578 15.54 -16.19 -4.81
CA TYR A 578 16.55 -17.23 -4.55
C TYR A 578 17.52 -17.44 -5.73
N SER A 579 17.10 -17.18 -6.98
CA SER A 579 17.94 -17.34 -8.19
C SER A 579 18.74 -16.09 -8.54
N SER A 580 18.97 -15.19 -7.59
CA SER A 580 19.89 -14.05 -7.71
C SER A 580 20.58 -13.80 -6.38
N PRO A 581 21.74 -14.42 -6.20
CA PRO A 581 22.95 -13.57 -6.20
C PRO A 581 24.04 -14.05 -7.19
N LEU A 582 25.04 -13.19 -7.40
CA LEU A 582 26.32 -13.44 -8.08
C LEU A 582 26.32 -13.59 -9.62
N CYS A 583 26.22 -12.47 -10.34
CA CYS A 583 27.30 -12.07 -11.26
C CYS A 583 27.30 -10.54 -11.47
N ALA A 584 28.46 -9.96 -11.80
CA ALA A 584 28.66 -8.50 -11.77
C ALA A 584 28.75 -7.85 -13.17
N ARG A 585 28.15 -6.66 -13.27
CA ARG A 585 28.69 -5.46 -13.94
C ARG A 585 29.53 -5.68 -15.22
N ALA A 586 28.86 -5.66 -16.38
CA ALA A 586 29.47 -5.22 -17.64
C ALA A 586 28.43 -4.40 -18.43
N GLY A 587 28.69 -3.11 -18.63
CA GLY A 587 27.85 -2.28 -19.50
C GLY A 587 28.24 -2.45 -20.96
N ARG A 588 27.26 -2.49 -21.87
CA ARG A 588 27.53 -2.25 -23.30
C ARG A 588 26.36 -1.61 -24.02
N ASN A 589 26.71 -0.63 -24.84
CA ASN A 589 25.79 0.28 -25.51
C ASN A 589 24.89 -0.40 -26.55
N SER A 590 23.80 0.29 -26.84
CA SER A 590 23.03 0.27 -28.08
C SER A 590 23.79 -0.17 -29.35
N THR A 591 23.27 -1.21 -30.02
CA THR A 591 23.24 -1.28 -31.48
C THR A 591 21.92 -1.90 -31.93
N GLN A 592 21.06 -1.14 -32.62
CA GLN A 592 20.03 -1.74 -33.48
C GLN A 592 20.70 -2.20 -34.78
N GLN A 593 20.47 -3.45 -35.18
CA GLN A 593 20.17 -3.92 -36.55
C GLN A 593 20.59 -5.38 -36.74
N GLN A 594 19.84 -6.10 -37.58
CA GLN A 594 20.22 -7.26 -38.41
C GLN A 594 21.10 -8.36 -37.74
N GLN A 595 20.66 -9.61 -37.68
CA GLN A 595 20.27 -10.36 -38.88
C GLN A 595 19.10 -11.34 -38.68
N GLN A 596 18.53 -11.72 -39.83
CA GLN A 596 17.41 -12.61 -40.00
C GLN A 596 17.90 -13.85 -40.76
N GLN A 597 17.87 -15.05 -40.16
CA GLN A 597 17.86 -16.29 -40.93
C GLN A 597 17.30 -17.47 -40.13
N GLN A 598 16.31 -18.14 -40.72
CA GLN A 598 15.78 -19.43 -40.26
C GLN A 598 16.31 -20.54 -41.17
N ARG A 599 16.67 -21.70 -40.58
CA ARG A 599 16.14 -23.06 -40.89
C ARG A 599 17.17 -24.17 -40.67
N LYS A 600 16.70 -25.27 -40.05
CA LYS A 600 16.74 -26.71 -40.44
C LYS A 600 18.02 -27.26 -41.14
N GLN A 601 18.44 -28.52 -40.95
CA GLN A 601 17.67 -29.75 -40.67
C GLN A 601 18.58 -30.93 -40.24
N ALA A 602 17.98 -32.05 -39.79
CA ALA A 602 18.62 -33.33 -39.38
C ALA A 602 19.50 -33.23 -38.11
N GLY A 603 19.78 -34.28 -37.32
CA GLY A 603 19.56 -35.74 -37.45
C GLY A 603 20.87 -36.47 -37.06
N THR A 604 20.93 -37.71 -36.58
CA THR A 604 19.93 -38.77 -36.35
C THR A 604 20.57 -39.87 -35.45
N GLU A 605 19.81 -40.50 -34.54
CA GLU A 605 20.16 -41.73 -33.76
C GLU A 605 21.43 -41.68 -32.87
N GLU A 606 21.66 -42.55 -31.88
CA GLU A 606 20.87 -43.61 -31.21
C GLU A 606 20.61 -43.19 -29.71
N THR A 607 20.59 -43.96 -28.59
CA THR A 607 20.56 -45.41 -28.23
C THR A 607 19.88 -45.60 -26.85
N GLY A 608 19.42 -46.82 -26.52
CA GLY A 608 19.31 -47.30 -25.12
C GLY A 608 17.90 -47.37 -24.51
N ALA A 609 17.56 -48.49 -23.85
CA ALA A 609 16.21 -48.76 -23.36
C ALA A 609 16.15 -49.54 -22.02
N ILE A 610 15.13 -49.21 -21.21
CA ILE A 610 14.41 -50.04 -20.21
C ILE A 610 15.23 -50.74 -19.09
N THR A 611 14.98 -50.35 -17.82
CA THR A 611 14.77 -51.19 -16.60
C THR A 611 14.68 -50.22 -15.38
N THR A 612 13.56 -50.03 -14.68
CA THR A 612 12.88 -50.83 -13.61
C THR A 612 13.55 -50.82 -12.22
N SER A 613 12.70 -50.90 -11.19
CA SER A 613 12.94 -51.11 -9.74
C SER A 613 13.69 -50.04 -8.92
N ASP A 614 12.90 -49.39 -8.06
CA ASP A 614 13.12 -49.03 -6.65
C ASP A 614 14.52 -49.04 -6.00
N GLY A 615 14.71 -48.05 -5.10
CA GLY A 615 15.05 -48.39 -3.72
C GLY A 615 16.50 -48.23 -3.26
N THR A 616 17.03 -47.00 -3.19
CA THR A 616 18.02 -46.62 -2.15
C THR A 616 17.93 -45.11 -1.84
N SER A 617 17.52 -44.77 -0.62
CA SER A 617 17.46 -43.38 -0.15
C SER A 617 18.86 -42.83 0.14
N THR A 618 19.46 -42.12 -0.81
CA THR A 618 20.70 -41.35 -0.58
C THR A 618 20.37 -39.99 0.04
N ALA A 619 20.22 -39.97 1.37
CA ALA A 619 20.05 -38.73 2.13
C ALA A 619 21.35 -37.92 2.14
N VAL A 620 21.53 -37.02 1.16
CA VAL A 620 22.66 -36.08 1.13
C VAL A 620 22.47 -35.06 2.24
N HIS A 621 23.12 -35.33 3.37
CA HIS A 621 23.09 -34.54 4.59
C HIS A 621 23.94 -33.25 4.43
N LEU A 622 23.51 -32.33 3.56
CA LEU A 622 24.17 -31.03 3.41
C LEU A 622 23.83 -30.14 4.61
N ALA A 623 24.68 -30.20 5.64
CA ALA A 623 24.54 -29.49 6.91
C ALA A 623 24.76 -27.97 6.75
N THR A 624 23.85 -27.29 6.08
CA THR A 624 23.77 -25.83 6.06
C THR A 624 23.15 -25.38 7.38
N SER A 625 23.99 -25.19 8.39
CA SER A 625 23.58 -24.83 9.76
C SER A 625 23.17 -23.35 9.88
N ASP A 626 22.25 -22.91 9.02
CA ASP A 626 21.66 -21.57 9.10
C ASP A 626 20.41 -21.63 10.01
N PRO A 627 20.43 -20.95 11.18
CA PRO A 627 19.29 -20.97 12.11
C PRO A 627 18.05 -20.27 11.55
N THR A 628 18.18 -19.44 10.50
CA THR A 628 17.04 -18.84 9.80
C THR A 628 16.33 -19.87 8.94
N VAL A 629 17.05 -20.66 8.15
CA VAL A 629 16.47 -21.70 7.26
C VAL A 629 15.71 -22.74 8.07
N ILE A 630 16.28 -23.21 9.19
CA ILE A 630 15.62 -24.16 10.10
C ILE A 630 14.34 -23.55 10.72
N LYS A 631 14.39 -22.27 11.10
CA LYS A 631 13.23 -21.55 11.65
C LYS A 631 12.11 -21.37 10.62
N TYR A 632 12.46 -21.12 9.35
CA TYR A 632 11.47 -20.94 8.28
C TYR A 632 10.92 -22.27 7.74
N SER A 633 11.71 -23.35 7.67
CA SER A 633 11.16 -24.68 7.35
C SER A 633 10.19 -25.17 8.43
N GLN A 634 10.55 -25.03 9.71
CA GLN A 634 9.65 -25.36 10.83
C GLN A 634 8.39 -24.50 10.85
N ALA A 635 8.47 -23.22 10.47
CA ALA A 635 7.28 -22.37 10.34
C ALA A 635 6.35 -22.82 9.20
N TYR A 636 6.92 -23.23 8.06
CA TYR A 636 6.17 -23.76 6.92
C TYR A 636 5.51 -25.11 7.22
N GLU A 637 6.25 -26.05 7.82
CA GLU A 637 5.72 -27.36 8.26
C GLU A 637 4.61 -27.22 9.31
N ALA A 638 4.77 -26.30 10.27
CA ALA A 638 3.74 -26.00 11.27
C ALA A 638 2.48 -25.35 10.67
N GLN A 639 2.56 -24.77 9.47
CA GLN A 639 1.43 -24.16 8.77
C GLN A 639 0.69 -25.15 7.85
N LEU A 640 1.40 -26.14 7.29
CA LEU A 640 0.81 -27.26 6.53
C LEU A 640 0.03 -28.24 7.43
N ASN A 641 0.39 -28.38 8.70
CA ASN A 641 -0.18 -29.43 9.56
C ASN A 641 -1.59 -29.06 10.09
N PRO A 642 -2.67 -29.78 9.71
CA PRO A 642 -4.05 -29.39 10.05
C PRO A 642 -4.33 -29.39 11.56
N PHE A 643 -3.65 -30.25 12.34
CA PHE A 643 -3.80 -30.28 13.80
C PHE A 643 -3.26 -29.02 14.50
N HIS A 644 -2.30 -28.32 13.88
CA HIS A 644 -1.83 -27.02 14.38
C HIS A 644 -2.88 -25.91 14.16
N GLN A 645 -3.63 -25.97 13.06
CA GLN A 645 -4.75 -25.04 12.84
C GLN A 645 -5.91 -25.32 13.81
N PHE A 646 -6.26 -26.59 14.01
CA PHE A 646 -7.29 -27.01 14.98
C PHE A 646 -6.95 -26.58 16.41
N SER A 647 -5.76 -26.93 16.92
CA SER A 647 -5.34 -26.56 18.28
C SER A 647 -5.21 -25.04 18.48
N ARG A 648 -4.93 -24.27 17.42
CA ARG A 648 -4.97 -22.80 17.45
C ARG A 648 -6.40 -22.27 17.57
N GLN A 649 -7.38 -22.85 16.87
CA GLN A 649 -8.80 -22.51 17.01
C GLN A 649 -9.36 -22.91 18.38
N GLU A 650 -8.97 -24.07 18.91
CA GLU A 650 -9.35 -24.56 20.23
C GLU A 650 -8.80 -23.66 21.35
N ARG A 651 -7.52 -23.28 21.29
CA ARG A 651 -6.91 -22.28 22.19
C ARG A 651 -7.62 -20.92 22.11
N LEU A 652 -8.06 -20.49 20.93
CA LEU A 652 -8.83 -19.25 20.78
C LEU A 652 -10.22 -19.37 21.42
N ARG A 653 -10.92 -20.50 21.27
CA ARG A 653 -12.19 -20.76 21.99
C ARG A 653 -12.00 -20.78 23.50
N PHE A 654 -10.95 -21.41 24.01
CA PHE A 654 -10.63 -21.41 25.44
C PHE A 654 -10.40 -19.98 25.95
N VAL A 655 -9.54 -19.19 25.28
CA VAL A 655 -9.26 -17.79 25.64
C VAL A 655 -10.50 -16.89 25.52
N GLN A 656 -11.43 -17.19 24.60
CA GLN A 656 -12.73 -16.50 24.53
C GLN A 656 -13.67 -16.88 25.69
N GLY A 657 -13.59 -18.09 26.23
CA GLY A 657 -14.39 -18.56 27.36
C GLY A 657 -13.99 -18.00 28.74
N LEU A 658 -12.73 -17.58 28.94
CA LEU A 658 -12.22 -17.13 30.24
C LEU A 658 -12.98 -15.92 30.83
N PRO A 659 -13.18 -15.81 32.16
CA PRO A 659 -13.73 -14.62 32.81
C PRO A 659 -12.82 -13.38 32.63
N PRO A 660 -13.34 -12.15 32.80
CA PRO A 660 -12.62 -10.93 32.45
C PRO A 660 -11.34 -10.68 33.27
N HIS A 661 -11.28 -11.12 34.53
CA HIS A 661 -10.08 -10.99 35.36
C HIS A 661 -8.97 -11.96 34.92
N GLU A 662 -9.31 -13.20 34.53
CA GLU A 662 -8.35 -14.14 33.93
C GLU A 662 -7.89 -13.66 32.55
N LYS A 663 -8.77 -13.04 31.74
CA LYS A 663 -8.37 -12.38 30.49
C LYS A 663 -7.40 -11.22 30.72
N LEU A 664 -7.53 -10.46 31.81
CA LEU A 664 -6.59 -9.42 32.19
C LEU A 664 -5.24 -10.01 32.62
N MET A 665 -5.24 -11.00 33.52
CA MET A 665 -4.02 -11.72 33.92
C MET A 665 -3.32 -12.41 32.74
N PHE A 666 -4.07 -13.01 31.81
CA PHE A 666 -3.52 -13.63 30.60
C PHE A 666 -2.87 -12.60 29.66
N ARG A 667 -3.45 -11.39 29.53
CA ARG A 667 -2.84 -10.28 28.79
C ARG A 667 -1.55 -9.80 29.46
N ILE A 668 -1.57 -9.56 30.77
CA ILE A 668 -0.39 -9.13 31.55
C ILE A 668 0.70 -10.19 31.47
N GLY A 669 0.37 -11.46 31.73
CA GLY A 669 1.31 -12.59 31.63
C GLY A 669 1.89 -12.75 30.22
N ARG A 670 1.09 -12.59 29.17
CA ARG A 670 1.58 -12.62 27.78
C ARG A 670 2.56 -11.46 27.48
N VAL A 671 2.32 -10.26 28.02
CA VAL A 671 3.26 -9.13 27.89
C VAL A 671 4.56 -9.40 28.65
N VAL A 672 4.44 -9.85 29.91
CA VAL A 672 5.60 -10.13 30.78
C VAL A 672 6.46 -11.28 30.24
N LEU A 673 5.88 -12.37 29.72
CA LEU A 673 6.64 -13.50 29.17
C LEU A 673 7.10 -13.28 27.72
N GLY A 674 6.39 -12.47 26.94
CA GLY A 674 6.60 -12.34 25.49
C GLY A 674 7.90 -11.64 25.10
N ASP A 675 8.35 -10.65 25.87
CA ASP A 675 9.55 -9.87 25.59
C ASP A 675 10.70 -10.21 26.56
N ARG A 676 11.95 -10.11 26.07
CA ARG A 676 13.16 -10.21 26.89
C ARG A 676 13.33 -8.99 27.80
N ARG A 677 12.94 -7.78 27.37
CA ARG A 677 13.00 -6.57 28.23
C ARG A 677 11.92 -6.61 29.30
N ALA A 678 10.67 -6.96 28.95
CA ALA A 678 9.60 -7.15 29.94
C ALA A 678 9.95 -8.18 31.03
N ARG A 679 10.57 -9.32 30.68
CA ARG A 679 11.08 -10.30 31.66
C ARG A 679 12.17 -9.72 32.58
N LEU A 680 13.10 -8.94 32.03
CA LEU A 680 14.15 -8.28 32.82
C LEU A 680 13.55 -7.26 33.80
N ILE A 681 12.59 -6.44 33.35
CA ILE A 681 11.89 -5.45 34.19
C ILE A 681 11.09 -6.14 35.29
N ALA A 682 10.36 -7.21 34.98
CA ALA A 682 9.60 -7.97 35.97
C ALA A 682 10.51 -8.66 37.01
N PHE A 683 11.66 -9.20 36.59
CA PHE A 683 12.67 -9.75 37.49
C PHE A 683 13.29 -8.67 38.39
N LEU A 684 13.65 -7.52 37.83
CA LEU A 684 14.26 -6.40 38.56
C LEU A 684 13.25 -5.78 39.55
N TYR A 685 11.99 -5.63 39.15
CA TYR A 685 10.88 -5.24 40.04
C TYR A 685 10.70 -6.24 41.19
N ALA A 686 10.69 -7.55 40.89
CA ALA A 686 10.60 -8.58 41.93
C ALA A 686 11.81 -8.55 42.88
N LEU A 687 13.02 -8.31 42.37
CA LEU A 687 14.25 -8.19 43.16
C LEU A 687 14.22 -6.95 44.07
N VAL A 688 13.80 -5.78 43.55
CA VAL A 688 13.60 -4.56 44.33
C VAL A 688 12.54 -4.74 45.41
N LEU A 689 11.44 -5.44 45.10
CA LEU A 689 10.38 -5.74 46.06
C LEU A 689 10.86 -6.69 47.16
N HIS A 690 11.66 -7.71 46.84
CA HIS A 690 12.30 -8.58 47.84
C HIS A 690 13.33 -7.81 48.68
N LEU A 691 14.13 -6.93 48.08
CA LEU A 691 15.09 -6.08 48.78
C LEU A 691 14.39 -5.11 49.75
N LEU A 692 13.27 -4.52 49.34
CA LEU A 692 12.45 -3.64 50.17
C LEU A 692 11.86 -4.41 51.35
N ILE A 693 11.28 -5.61 51.12
CA ILE A 693 10.82 -6.50 52.19
C ILE A 693 11.96 -6.87 53.15
N PHE A 694 13.14 -7.20 52.62
CA PHE A 694 14.30 -7.56 53.44
C PHE A 694 14.80 -6.38 54.29
N ILE A 695 14.84 -5.16 53.72
CA ILE A 695 15.17 -3.93 54.46
C ILE A 695 14.12 -3.61 55.53
N ALA A 696 12.83 -3.82 55.24
CA ALA A 696 11.75 -3.63 56.20
C ALA A 696 11.86 -4.62 57.37
N LEU A 697 12.03 -5.91 57.07
CA LEU A 697 12.25 -6.96 58.09
C LEU A 697 13.53 -6.72 58.89
N TYR A 698 14.63 -6.31 58.25
CA TYR A 698 15.87 -5.95 58.92
C TYR A 698 15.70 -4.76 59.86
N LYS A 699 14.98 -3.71 59.46
CA LYS A 699 14.67 -2.58 60.35
C LYS A 699 13.78 -2.97 61.52
N VAL A 700 12.79 -3.85 61.31
CA VAL A 700 11.96 -4.38 62.40
C VAL A 700 12.82 -5.18 63.38
N ALA A 701 13.63 -6.13 62.89
CA ALA A 701 14.54 -6.92 63.72
C ALA A 701 15.53 -6.04 64.50
N TYR A 702 16.19 -5.09 63.85
CA TYR A 702 17.13 -4.17 64.50
C TYR A 702 16.44 -3.27 65.55
N SER A 703 15.20 -2.83 65.30
CA SER A 703 14.40 -2.09 66.30
C SER A 703 13.97 -2.96 67.49
N GLN A 704 13.82 -4.26 67.28
CA GLN A 704 13.48 -5.23 68.32
C GLN A 704 14.71 -5.59 69.16
N ASP A 705 15.86 -5.87 68.53
CA ASP A 705 17.13 -6.12 69.23
C ASP A 705 17.55 -4.92 70.08
N THR A 706 17.49 -3.70 69.54
CA THR A 706 17.82 -2.48 70.30
C THR A 706 16.84 -2.19 71.44
N ALA A 707 15.57 -2.58 71.32
CA ALA A 707 14.61 -2.52 72.43
C ALA A 707 14.96 -3.55 73.54
N ILE A 708 15.33 -4.78 73.17
CA ILE A 708 15.76 -5.83 74.10
C ILE A 708 17.09 -5.46 74.79
N GLU A 709 18.03 -4.84 74.07
CA GLU A 709 19.28 -4.35 74.65
C GLU A 709 19.03 -3.17 75.60
N ALA A 710 18.08 -2.29 75.29
CA ALA A 710 17.65 -1.22 76.20
C ALA A 710 16.96 -1.76 77.47
N GLU A 711 16.05 -2.74 77.34
CA GLU A 711 15.37 -3.37 78.48
C GLU A 711 16.36 -4.12 79.38
N SER A 712 17.23 -4.96 78.81
CA SER A 712 18.25 -5.69 79.56
C SER A 712 19.31 -4.76 80.19
N SER A 713 19.66 -3.65 79.53
CA SER A 713 20.49 -2.59 80.12
C SER A 713 19.81 -1.89 81.29
N CYS A 714 18.49 -1.67 81.21
CA CYS A 714 17.69 -1.09 82.28
C CYS A 714 17.62 -2.04 83.49
N LEU A 715 17.31 -3.32 83.25
CA LEU A 715 17.32 -4.38 84.27
C LEU A 715 18.68 -4.54 84.94
N ARG A 716 19.79 -4.45 84.17
CA ARG A 716 21.16 -4.52 84.70
C ARG A 716 21.49 -3.32 85.58
N ARG A 717 21.18 -2.09 85.12
CA ARG A 717 21.34 -0.87 85.93
C ARG A 717 20.48 -0.90 87.19
N TYR A 718 19.26 -1.44 87.11
CA TYR A 718 18.40 -1.65 88.28
C TYR A 718 19.01 -2.67 89.25
N ALA A 719 19.53 -3.80 88.76
CA ALA A 719 20.18 -4.80 89.62
C ALA A 719 21.45 -4.25 90.31
N ASP A 720 22.26 -3.46 89.62
CA ASP A 720 23.47 -2.86 90.20
C ASP A 720 23.14 -1.65 91.11
N HIS A 721 22.05 -0.92 90.87
CA HIS A 721 21.48 0.05 91.81
C HIS A 721 20.96 -0.63 93.08
N MET A 722 20.19 -1.71 92.96
CA MET A 722 19.72 -2.49 94.10
C MET A 722 20.88 -3.07 94.91
N ARG A 723 21.93 -3.57 94.24
CA ARG A 723 23.16 -4.04 94.92
C ARG A 723 23.90 -2.92 95.65
N SER A 724 24.06 -1.75 95.05
CA SER A 724 24.80 -0.65 95.67
C SER A 724 24.03 -0.03 96.84
N VAL A 725 22.73 0.21 96.70
CA VAL A 725 21.91 0.84 97.74
C VAL A 725 21.52 -0.13 98.86
N HIS A 726 21.08 -1.36 98.55
CA HIS A 726 20.61 -2.28 99.58
C HIS A 726 21.71 -3.12 100.24
N ASN A 727 22.85 -3.41 99.60
CA ASN A 727 23.97 -4.04 100.34
C ASN A 727 24.68 -3.03 101.26
N GLN A 728 24.63 -1.73 100.99
CA GLN A 728 25.07 -0.71 101.96
C GLN A 728 24.16 -0.63 103.19
N ALA A 729 22.90 -1.05 103.08
CA ALA A 729 22.00 -1.21 104.23
C ALA A 729 22.29 -2.47 105.08
N LEU A 730 23.05 -3.44 104.54
CA LEU A 730 23.51 -4.64 105.26
C LEU A 730 24.91 -4.49 105.87
N ASN A 731 25.65 -3.45 105.51
CA ASN A 731 27.01 -3.15 106.02
C ASN A 731 27.05 -1.79 106.74
N LYS A 732 26.21 -1.65 107.78
CA LYS A 732 26.47 -0.76 108.92
C LYS A 732 26.51 -1.61 110.20
N PRO A 733 27.43 -1.31 111.14
CA PRO A 733 27.59 -2.06 112.39
C PRO A 733 26.47 -1.76 113.41
#